data_AF-A0A916FYA4-F1
#
_entry.id   AF-A0A916FYA4-F1
#
_cell.length_a   1.000
_cell.length_b   1.000
_cell.length_c   1.000
_cell.angle_alpha   90.00
_cell.angle_beta   90.00
_cell.angle_gamma   90.00
#
_symmetry.space_group_name_H-M   'P 1'
#
loop_
_entity.id
_entity.type
_entity.pdbx_description
1 polymer ?
#
loop_
_entity_poly.entity_id
_entity_poly.type
_entity_poly.pdbx_seq_one_letter_code
_entity_poly.pdbx_strand_id
1 'polypeptide(L)'
;MKNVFSYLAFLSLFFVTPFLLAQEKEYFQQEVNYQIQVELDDIRHELKGVETIEYINHSPDALSYIYFHLWPNAYKNNATALCKQLTDNGETALYFSKDDERGYIDELDFKINGEKLQWEFSEEHIDICIVYLKEPLLQGEKIKITTPFHVKIPKGIYSRLGHMGQSYQITQWYPKPAVYDRQGWHPMPYLDQGEFYSEYGTYDVQITLPANYVVGATGDLINGETEIQWLNEKAIATASTNIFNSKDMSFPPSVRETKMLHYHQKNVHDFAWFADKRFHVLKGEVKLPHSGNTVTTWAMFTNQEAHLWMKSLEYLHDAVYYYSLWNGDYPYQQVTAVDGSLSAGAGMEYPNITVIGKSGSAFSLETVIMHEVGHNWFYGILGSNERYHPWMDEGINSLNELRYIETKYPNASLLGNDSSSPFLKKLFDLDYTHKAQYYFMYLFQARRNLDQAIEEKSQNYTHFNYAAIVYSKTAAAFWQLKTYLGDAVFDQCMQTYFERWKFKHPYPKDLQNVFEEISGKNLSWFFNDLLTTTYKIDYKIGRIKKHDEDSSLFLVKIKNRGKISTPFSISAINKEHIYTTVTFESIAKKEFVPFPKGNYKQLRIDAEENMLEFSRKNNTIRTKGLFKKTEPIRLQWLGSIDNGHKNQLYYTPLVAWNKHNGFMAGIALYNNAILQKKTEYVLAPLWAFGSQTPTGFASAAYTIFPNALFRTVRLAVNARSFSHYTFNSTPLNYFKWAPEADITFKKQDARNKNTIHLLIRHVNVTEEMLDIPFIDAQGTLINIFKTNYYYINELRFTLQNSDAINPFHASVNIQQNENMLKTNLEANYFFRYKESKSKGFNIRFFVGRFLYNNNTNTRFNYTFSQRPDYMYDDLYLGRNANGFFSQQFTLYEGGFKNLIPLAPFNRWLNAINLSTTLPKIPVALYADAGIAGFEYADRSGNLIDDATELVYCLGITYQVFPSFCEIYFPVLISPTANQLKYSEKIRFTLNLTHLNPFKTLRKIEL
;
A
#
# COMPACT_ATOMS: atom_id res chain seq x y z
N MET A 1 6.96 -58.55 -42.37
CA MET A 1 6.72 -59.65 -41.41
C MET A 1 7.29 -59.28 -40.05
N LYS A 2 6.41 -59.31 -39.05
CA LYS A 2 6.57 -59.37 -37.58
C LYS A 2 7.19 -58.24 -36.74
N ASN A 3 8.02 -57.31 -37.23
CA ASN A 3 8.70 -56.36 -36.31
C ASN A 3 8.38 -54.85 -36.44
N VAL A 4 7.45 -54.43 -37.31
CA VAL A 4 7.08 -53.00 -37.46
C VAL A 4 5.71 -52.65 -36.87
N PHE A 5 4.84 -53.65 -36.66
CA PHE A 5 3.51 -53.43 -36.06
C PHE A 5 3.51 -53.43 -34.53
N SER A 6 4.55 -53.97 -33.86
CA SER A 6 4.63 -53.98 -32.39
C SER A 6 5.14 -52.68 -31.79
N TYR A 7 5.89 -51.85 -32.54
CA TYR A 7 6.39 -50.56 -32.06
C TYR A 7 5.37 -49.42 -32.21
N LEU A 8 4.47 -49.48 -33.19
CA LEU A 8 3.39 -48.49 -33.35
C LEU A 8 2.26 -48.67 -32.32
N ALA A 9 2.00 -49.90 -31.86
CA ALA A 9 1.04 -50.17 -30.78
C ALA A 9 1.57 -49.74 -29.39
N PHE A 10 2.90 -49.76 -29.18
CA PHE A 10 3.53 -49.33 -27.93
C PHE A 10 3.65 -47.79 -27.83
N LEU A 11 3.76 -47.09 -28.96
CA LEU A 11 3.72 -45.61 -29.01
C LEU A 11 2.30 -45.03 -28.94
N SER A 12 1.27 -45.76 -29.38
CA SER A 12 -0.12 -45.31 -29.21
C SER A 12 -0.64 -45.47 -27.77
N LEU A 13 -0.04 -46.33 -26.94
CA LEU A 13 -0.43 -46.46 -25.52
C LEU A 13 0.19 -45.37 -24.61
N PHE A 14 1.24 -44.68 -25.05
CA PHE A 14 1.87 -43.58 -24.32
C PHE A 14 1.30 -42.19 -24.67
N PHE A 15 0.53 -42.07 -25.75
CA PHE A 15 -0.11 -40.80 -26.15
C PHE A 15 -1.61 -40.71 -25.81
N VAL A 16 -2.21 -41.78 -25.28
CA VAL A 16 -3.63 -41.78 -24.82
C VAL A 16 -3.75 -41.75 -23.29
N THR A 17 -2.63 -41.82 -22.56
CA THR A 17 -2.57 -41.77 -21.08
C THR A 17 -1.91 -40.48 -20.54
N PRO A 18 -2.31 -39.30 -21.05
CA PRO A 18 -2.55 -38.17 -20.14
C PRO A 18 -3.95 -37.56 -20.29
N PHE A 19 -4.78 -38.02 -21.24
CA PHE A 19 -6.14 -37.49 -21.42
C PHE A 19 -7.16 -38.05 -20.42
N LEU A 20 -6.79 -39.04 -19.59
CA LEU A 20 -7.63 -39.59 -18.53
C LEU A 20 -7.32 -39.04 -17.12
N LEU A 21 -6.36 -38.09 -16.98
CA LEU A 21 -5.99 -37.49 -15.69
C LEU A 21 -6.39 -36.01 -15.53
N ALA A 22 -7.21 -35.49 -16.45
CA ALA A 22 -7.86 -34.18 -16.29
C ALA A 22 -9.38 -34.33 -16.20
N GLN A 23 -9.86 -35.38 -15.54
CA GLN A 23 -11.22 -35.34 -15.03
C GLN A 23 -11.19 -34.35 -13.86
N GLU A 24 -11.83 -33.19 -14.02
CA GLU A 24 -12.07 -32.29 -12.88
C GLU A 24 -12.60 -33.15 -11.73
N LYS A 25 -11.91 -33.13 -10.59
CA LYS A 25 -12.40 -33.82 -9.39
C LYS A 25 -13.80 -33.31 -9.13
N GLU A 26 -14.74 -34.24 -8.96
CA GLU A 26 -16.12 -33.92 -8.62
C GLU A 26 -16.16 -33.03 -7.37
N TYR A 27 -17.08 -32.05 -7.35
CA TYR A 27 -17.19 -31.13 -6.24
C TYR A 27 -17.56 -31.86 -4.94
N PHE A 28 -16.81 -31.62 -3.88
CA PHE A 28 -17.17 -31.98 -2.51
C PHE A 28 -16.69 -30.90 -1.54
N GLN A 29 -17.31 -30.85 -0.37
CA GLN A 29 -16.91 -30.07 0.80
C GLN A 29 -17.25 -30.89 2.04
N GLN A 30 -16.59 -30.63 3.16
CA GLN A 30 -16.93 -31.33 4.40
C GLN A 30 -18.13 -30.65 5.07
N GLU A 31 -18.68 -31.32 6.07
CA GLU A 31 -19.63 -30.69 6.98
C GLU A 31 -19.07 -30.77 8.40
N VAL A 32 -19.03 -29.62 9.08
CA VAL A 32 -18.46 -29.50 10.42
C VAL A 32 -19.47 -28.82 11.34
N ASN A 33 -20.07 -29.60 12.23
CA ASN A 33 -21.07 -29.11 13.19
C ASN A 33 -20.44 -28.91 14.56
N TYR A 34 -20.72 -27.77 15.19
CA TYR A 34 -20.11 -27.34 16.45
C TYR A 34 -21.16 -27.23 17.56
N GLN A 35 -20.81 -27.73 18.73
CA GLN A 35 -21.43 -27.40 20.00
C GLN A 35 -20.38 -26.78 20.90
N ILE A 36 -20.52 -25.50 21.23
CA ILE A 36 -19.53 -24.75 22.01
C ILE A 36 -20.19 -24.17 23.25
N GLN A 37 -19.58 -24.40 24.40
CA GLN A 37 -19.93 -23.70 25.64
C GLN A 37 -18.72 -22.88 26.04
N VAL A 38 -18.91 -21.56 26.23
CA VAL A 38 -17.83 -20.65 26.57
C VAL A 38 -18.25 -19.68 27.68
N GLU A 39 -17.32 -19.39 28.59
CA GLU A 39 -17.46 -18.41 29.65
C GLU A 39 -16.42 -17.29 29.48
N LEU A 40 -16.85 -16.03 29.63
CA LEU A 40 -16.00 -14.85 29.62
C LEU A 40 -15.65 -14.41 31.05
N ASP A 41 -14.36 -14.44 31.40
CA ASP A 41 -13.80 -13.73 32.55
C ASP A 41 -13.40 -12.32 32.11
N ASP A 42 -14.29 -11.36 32.36
CA ASP A 42 -14.13 -9.98 31.89
C ASP A 42 -13.20 -9.11 32.77
N ILE A 43 -12.63 -9.71 33.82
CA ILE A 43 -11.62 -9.11 34.70
C ILE A 43 -10.23 -9.55 34.25
N ARG A 44 -10.06 -10.85 33.93
CA ARG A 44 -8.80 -11.40 33.42
C ARG A 44 -8.64 -11.27 31.91
N HIS A 45 -9.73 -11.00 31.19
CA HIS A 45 -9.78 -11.00 29.73
C HIS A 45 -9.45 -12.39 29.14
N GLU A 46 -10.15 -13.40 29.65
CA GLU A 46 -9.95 -14.81 29.30
C GLU A 46 -11.27 -15.46 28.88
N LEU A 47 -11.19 -16.42 27.98
CA LEU A 47 -12.28 -17.34 27.66
C LEU A 47 -11.91 -18.74 28.15
N LYS A 48 -12.89 -19.44 28.74
CA LYS A 48 -12.79 -20.87 29.02
C LYS A 48 -13.93 -21.56 28.32
N GLY A 49 -13.62 -22.59 27.54
CA GLY A 49 -14.63 -23.28 26.77
C GLY A 49 -14.40 -24.77 26.63
N VAL A 50 -15.45 -25.44 26.22
CA VAL A 50 -15.42 -26.81 25.73
C VAL A 50 -16.18 -26.84 24.42
N GLU A 51 -15.59 -27.52 23.43
CA GLU A 51 -16.23 -27.74 22.14
C GLU A 51 -16.41 -29.23 21.85
N THR A 52 -17.48 -29.53 21.14
CA THR A 52 -17.72 -30.81 20.48
C THR A 52 -17.93 -30.54 19.00
N ILE A 53 -17.13 -31.20 18.17
CA ILE A 53 -17.13 -31.08 16.72
C ILE A 53 -17.59 -32.41 16.14
N GLU A 54 -18.73 -32.41 15.44
CA GLU A 54 -19.13 -33.51 14.56
C GLU A 54 -18.62 -33.22 13.15
N TYR A 55 -17.59 -33.96 12.74
CA TYR A 55 -16.98 -33.86 11.41
C TYR A 55 -17.50 -34.98 10.52
N ILE A 56 -18.02 -34.63 9.35
CA ILE A 56 -18.58 -35.58 8.38
C ILE A 56 -17.70 -35.56 7.12
N ASN A 57 -17.14 -36.71 6.76
CA ASN A 57 -16.27 -36.82 5.59
C ASN A 57 -17.10 -37.04 4.32
N HIS A 58 -17.18 -36.06 3.43
CA HIS A 58 -17.79 -36.21 2.11
C HIS A 58 -16.78 -36.45 0.99
N SER A 59 -15.48 -36.38 1.29
CA SER A 59 -14.44 -36.64 0.29
C SER A 59 -14.41 -38.12 -0.11
N PRO A 60 -13.92 -38.45 -1.32
CA PRO A 60 -13.65 -39.83 -1.70
C PRO A 60 -12.45 -40.44 -0.96
N ASP A 61 -11.73 -39.65 -0.15
CA ASP A 61 -10.50 -40.06 0.51
C ASP A 61 -10.78 -40.53 1.95
N ALA A 62 -10.01 -41.52 2.41
CA ALA A 62 -10.01 -41.93 3.82
C ALA A 62 -9.09 -41.00 4.63
N LEU A 63 -9.65 -40.21 5.54
CA LEU A 63 -8.89 -39.22 6.31
C LEU A 63 -8.28 -39.87 7.55
N SER A 64 -6.96 -39.89 7.66
CA SER A 64 -6.24 -40.40 8.85
C SER A 64 -5.87 -39.32 9.86
N TYR A 65 -6.05 -38.06 9.49
CA TYR A 65 -5.79 -36.90 10.33
C TYR A 65 -6.65 -35.72 9.88
N ILE A 66 -6.79 -34.72 10.75
CA ILE A 66 -7.48 -33.46 10.45
C ILE A 66 -6.57 -32.31 10.88
N TYR A 67 -6.38 -31.33 10.01
CA TYR A 67 -5.72 -30.07 10.39
C TYR A 67 -6.68 -29.18 11.15
N PHE A 68 -6.20 -28.53 12.20
CA PHE A 68 -6.94 -27.53 12.96
C PHE A 68 -6.17 -26.20 12.94
N HIS A 69 -6.91 -25.11 12.73
CA HIS A 69 -6.45 -23.75 12.99
C HIS A 69 -6.60 -23.43 14.48
N LEU A 70 -5.56 -22.84 15.05
CA LEU A 70 -5.44 -22.39 16.44
C LEU A 70 -5.06 -20.90 16.44
N TRP A 71 -5.80 -20.10 15.69
CA TRP A 71 -5.49 -18.71 15.36
C TRP A 71 -5.22 -17.75 16.53
N PRO A 72 -5.72 -17.94 17.77
CA PRO A 72 -5.27 -17.11 18.90
C PRO A 72 -3.76 -17.19 19.15
N ASN A 73 -3.10 -18.30 18.76
CA ASN A 73 -1.64 -18.44 18.87
C ASN A 73 -0.86 -17.51 17.91
N ALA A 74 -1.52 -16.88 16.94
CA ALA A 74 -0.89 -15.89 16.06
C ALA A 74 -0.38 -14.65 16.81
N TYR A 75 -0.94 -14.37 17.99
CA TYR A 75 -0.56 -13.26 18.87
C TYR A 75 0.54 -13.63 19.87
N LYS A 76 0.94 -14.90 19.93
CA LYS A 76 1.75 -15.46 21.03
C LYS A 76 3.18 -14.92 21.10
N ASN A 77 3.84 -14.68 19.96
CA ASN A 77 5.23 -14.24 19.91
C ASN A 77 5.57 -13.55 18.56
N ASN A 78 6.80 -13.05 18.43
CA ASN A 78 7.24 -12.30 17.24
C ASN A 78 7.59 -13.18 16.03
N ALA A 79 7.62 -14.51 16.18
CA ALA A 79 7.94 -15.44 15.10
C ALA A 79 6.71 -15.89 14.29
N THR A 80 5.50 -15.55 14.75
CA THR A 80 4.23 -15.90 14.10
C THR A 80 4.09 -15.22 12.74
N ALA A 81 3.28 -15.82 11.86
CA ALA A 81 3.04 -15.28 10.52
C ALA A 81 2.41 -13.89 10.57
N LEU A 82 1.43 -13.68 11.47
CA LEU A 82 0.82 -12.37 11.74
C LEU A 82 1.87 -11.30 12.08
N CYS A 83 2.73 -11.54 13.09
CA CYS A 83 3.71 -10.55 13.51
C CYS A 83 4.71 -10.22 12.38
N LYS A 84 5.08 -11.21 11.57
CA LYS A 84 5.94 -11.00 10.39
C LYS A 84 5.22 -10.16 9.32
N GLN A 85 3.96 -10.45 9.00
CA GLN A 85 3.19 -9.68 8.01
C GLN A 85 3.00 -8.23 8.45
N LEU A 86 2.61 -7.99 9.71
CA LEU A 86 2.46 -6.63 10.26
C LEU A 86 3.79 -5.87 10.20
N THR A 87 4.89 -6.51 10.61
CA THR A 87 6.23 -5.90 10.57
C THR A 87 6.64 -5.59 9.14
N ASP A 88 6.40 -6.50 8.19
CA ASP A 88 6.63 -6.26 6.76
C ASP A 88 5.79 -5.09 6.24
N ASN A 89 4.57 -4.89 6.74
CA ASN A 89 3.71 -3.78 6.38
C ASN A 89 4.10 -2.47 7.10
N GLY A 90 5.11 -2.50 7.98
CA GLY A 90 5.60 -1.33 8.71
C GLY A 90 4.97 -1.12 10.08
N GLU A 91 4.10 -2.04 10.51
CA GLU A 91 3.39 -2.03 11.78
C GLU A 91 4.15 -2.86 12.83
N THR A 92 4.70 -2.18 13.82
CA THR A 92 5.62 -2.81 14.78
C THR A 92 5.04 -2.98 16.18
N ALA A 93 3.75 -2.65 16.38
CA ALA A 93 3.12 -2.65 17.70
C ALA A 93 3.14 -4.06 18.34
N LEU A 94 2.79 -5.10 17.59
CA LEU A 94 2.84 -6.49 18.07
C LEU A 94 4.29 -6.98 18.30
N TYR A 95 5.25 -6.52 17.49
CA TYR A 95 6.66 -6.87 17.67
C TYR A 95 7.22 -6.34 19.01
N PHE A 96 6.82 -5.14 19.40
CA PHE A 96 7.24 -4.50 20.65
C PHE A 96 6.25 -4.67 21.81
N SER A 97 5.24 -5.53 21.66
CA SER A 97 4.23 -5.76 22.70
C SER A 97 4.80 -6.47 23.92
N LYS A 98 4.20 -6.20 25.07
CA LYS A 98 4.49 -6.90 26.33
C LYS A 98 3.72 -8.21 26.41
N ASP A 99 4.21 -9.14 27.22
CA ASP A 99 3.60 -10.45 27.39
C ASP A 99 2.16 -10.38 27.95
N ASP A 100 1.84 -9.38 28.78
CA ASP A 100 0.50 -9.18 29.31
C ASP A 100 -0.50 -8.71 28.24
N GLU A 101 -0.03 -8.09 27.16
CA GLU A 101 -0.85 -7.57 26.05
C GLU A 101 -1.10 -8.62 24.95
N ARG A 102 -0.34 -9.73 24.94
CA ARG A 102 -0.44 -10.83 23.96
C ARG A 102 -1.55 -11.83 24.29
N GLY A 103 -2.00 -12.54 23.26
CA GLY A 103 -2.99 -13.62 23.34
C GLY A 103 -2.45 -14.97 22.86
N TYR A 104 -3.18 -16.03 23.20
CA TYR A 104 -2.88 -17.42 22.80
C TYR A 104 -4.06 -18.33 23.14
N ILE A 105 -4.03 -19.55 22.61
CA ILE A 105 -4.92 -20.66 22.97
C ILE A 105 -4.11 -21.83 23.54
N ASP A 106 -4.56 -22.40 24.65
CA ASP A 106 -3.96 -23.56 25.30
C ASP A 106 -5.02 -24.45 26.00
N GLU A 107 -4.59 -25.34 26.89
CA GLU A 107 -5.41 -26.36 27.57
C GLU A 107 -6.12 -27.35 26.63
N LEU A 108 -5.67 -27.47 25.38
CA LEU A 108 -6.22 -28.39 24.37
C LEU A 108 -6.00 -29.88 24.75
N ASP A 109 -7.06 -30.68 24.65
CA ASP A 109 -7.06 -32.11 24.93
C ASP A 109 -8.07 -32.85 24.04
N PHE A 110 -7.75 -32.95 22.74
CA PHE A 110 -8.57 -33.60 21.72
C PHE A 110 -8.89 -35.07 22.08
N LYS A 111 -10.18 -35.43 22.03
CA LYS A 111 -10.70 -36.75 22.38
C LYS A 111 -11.76 -37.26 21.41
N ILE A 112 -11.84 -38.57 21.27
CA ILE A 112 -12.98 -39.29 20.66
C ILE A 112 -13.48 -40.31 21.66
N ASN A 113 -14.78 -40.33 21.94
CA ASN A 113 -15.41 -41.24 22.92
C ASN A 113 -14.70 -41.23 24.31
N GLY A 114 -14.15 -40.08 24.70
CA GLY A 114 -13.39 -39.90 25.95
C GLY A 114 -11.92 -40.31 25.89
N GLU A 115 -11.48 -40.97 24.82
CA GLU A 115 -10.09 -41.38 24.64
C GLU A 115 -9.27 -40.28 23.98
N LYS A 116 -8.08 -40.01 24.54
CA LYS A 116 -7.16 -38.97 24.05
C LYS A 116 -6.60 -39.30 22.66
N LEU A 117 -6.52 -38.29 21.81
CA LEU A 117 -5.88 -38.34 20.51
C LEU A 117 -4.42 -37.87 20.55
N GLN A 118 -3.61 -38.40 19.64
CA GLN A 118 -2.29 -37.85 19.36
C GLN A 118 -2.44 -36.63 18.46
N TRP A 119 -1.74 -35.55 18.78
CA TRP A 119 -1.71 -34.34 17.98
C TRP A 119 -0.41 -33.58 18.21
N GLU A 120 -0.04 -32.73 17.25
CA GLU A 120 1.14 -31.87 17.32
C GLU A 120 0.92 -30.56 16.55
N PHE A 121 1.68 -29.52 16.91
CA PHE A 121 1.70 -28.29 16.10
C PHE A 121 2.34 -28.56 14.74
N SER A 122 1.90 -27.83 13.72
CA SER A 122 2.62 -27.73 12.45
C SER A 122 4.06 -27.28 12.68
N GLU A 123 5.01 -27.81 11.90
CA GLU A 123 6.42 -27.44 11.98
C GLU A 123 6.65 -25.94 11.71
N GLU A 124 5.83 -25.33 10.84
CA GLU A 124 6.00 -23.95 10.39
C GLU A 124 5.20 -22.94 11.23
N HIS A 125 4.05 -23.35 11.76
CA HIS A 125 3.01 -22.45 12.26
C HIS A 125 2.36 -22.98 13.54
N ILE A 126 2.61 -22.31 14.66
CA ILE A 126 2.08 -22.68 16.00
C ILE A 126 0.57 -22.43 16.16
N ASP A 127 -0.02 -21.72 15.21
CA ASP A 127 -1.44 -21.48 15.05
C ASP A 127 -2.11 -22.51 14.13
N ILE A 128 -1.44 -23.64 13.88
CA ILE A 128 -1.97 -24.81 13.18
C ILE A 128 -1.54 -26.07 13.93
N CYS A 129 -2.42 -27.05 14.07
CA CYS A 129 -2.07 -28.38 14.56
C CYS A 129 -2.65 -29.51 13.69
N ILE A 130 -2.08 -30.71 13.84
CA ILE A 130 -2.52 -31.94 13.19
C ILE A 130 -3.06 -32.86 14.26
N VAL A 131 -4.31 -33.28 14.13
CA VAL A 131 -4.96 -34.25 15.02
C VAL A 131 -5.04 -35.60 14.30
N TYR A 132 -4.34 -36.61 14.82
CA TYR A 132 -4.29 -37.94 14.21
C TYR A 132 -5.46 -38.80 14.68
N LEU A 133 -6.21 -39.36 13.73
CA LEU A 133 -7.33 -40.25 13.99
C LEU A 133 -6.80 -41.67 14.23
N LYS A 134 -7.39 -42.39 15.18
CA LYS A 134 -7.00 -43.79 15.48
C LYS A 134 -7.36 -44.74 14.34
N GLU A 135 -8.50 -44.49 13.71
CA GLU A 135 -9.01 -45.20 12.55
C GLU A 135 -9.29 -44.16 11.45
N PRO A 136 -8.95 -44.43 10.18
CA PRO A 136 -9.26 -43.52 9.09
C PRO A 136 -10.77 -43.30 8.95
N LEU A 137 -11.19 -42.04 8.82
CA LEU A 137 -12.57 -41.65 8.59
C LEU A 137 -12.92 -41.85 7.12
N LEU A 138 -13.78 -42.82 6.80
CA LEU A 138 -14.15 -43.15 5.42
C LEU A 138 -15.21 -42.17 4.86
N GLN A 139 -15.41 -42.22 3.55
CA GLN A 139 -16.45 -41.42 2.88
C GLN A 139 -17.84 -41.71 3.46
N GLY A 140 -18.57 -40.67 3.82
CA GLY A 140 -19.89 -40.71 4.44
C GLY A 140 -19.88 -40.98 5.95
N GLU A 141 -18.73 -41.33 6.53
CA GLU A 141 -18.61 -41.53 7.98
C GLU A 141 -18.51 -40.19 8.71
N LYS A 142 -18.85 -40.24 10.00
CA LYS A 142 -18.79 -39.08 10.89
C LYS A 142 -18.11 -39.41 12.20
N ILE A 143 -17.48 -38.42 12.79
CA ILE A 143 -16.76 -38.56 14.05
C ILE A 143 -17.03 -37.39 14.97
N LYS A 144 -17.04 -37.64 16.29
CA LYS A 144 -17.20 -36.61 17.30
C LYS A 144 -15.90 -36.40 18.05
N ILE A 145 -15.31 -35.22 17.85
CA ILE A 145 -14.08 -34.78 18.49
C ILE A 145 -14.44 -33.78 19.57
N THR A 146 -13.90 -33.93 20.78
CA THR A 146 -14.10 -32.97 21.87
C THR A 146 -12.77 -32.42 22.35
N THR A 147 -12.74 -31.14 22.74
CA THR A 147 -11.58 -30.56 23.42
C THR A 147 -12.01 -29.44 24.35
N PRO A 148 -11.47 -29.35 25.58
CA PRO A 148 -11.45 -28.09 26.31
C PRO A 148 -10.49 -27.12 25.62
N PHE A 149 -10.66 -25.83 25.89
CA PHE A 149 -9.70 -24.80 25.52
C PHE A 149 -9.77 -23.60 26.47
N HIS A 150 -8.64 -22.92 26.58
CA HIS A 150 -8.53 -21.63 27.23
C HIS A 150 -7.91 -20.63 26.26
N VAL A 151 -8.49 -19.42 26.19
CA VAL A 151 -7.97 -18.31 25.38
C VAL A 151 -7.67 -17.12 26.25
N LYS A 152 -6.42 -16.67 26.22
CA LYS A 152 -6.07 -15.34 26.68
C LYS A 152 -6.34 -14.33 25.56
N ILE A 153 -7.23 -13.39 25.79
CA ILE A 153 -7.64 -12.42 24.77
C ILE A 153 -6.54 -11.33 24.63
N PRO A 154 -5.99 -11.11 23.42
CA PRO A 154 -4.98 -10.07 23.20
C PRO A 154 -5.59 -8.66 23.27
N LYS A 155 -4.75 -7.62 23.38
CA LYS A 155 -5.21 -6.25 23.15
C LYS A 155 -5.73 -6.08 21.72
N GLY A 156 -6.91 -5.47 21.58
CA GLY A 156 -7.57 -5.24 20.27
C GLY A 156 -6.85 -4.25 19.34
N ILE A 157 -5.73 -3.65 19.77
CA ILE A 157 -4.92 -2.75 18.93
C ILE A 157 -4.02 -3.49 17.92
N TYR A 158 -3.89 -4.81 18.01
CA TYR A 158 -2.94 -5.56 17.18
C TYR A 158 -3.56 -6.18 15.92
N SER A 159 -4.78 -6.70 16.00
CA SER A 159 -5.56 -7.25 14.88
C SER A 159 -7.00 -7.52 15.37
N ARG A 160 -7.75 -8.43 14.74
CA ARG A 160 -9.22 -8.57 14.80
C ARG A 160 -9.77 -9.22 16.07
N LEU A 161 -9.11 -10.26 16.60
CA LEU A 161 -9.41 -10.81 17.93
C LEU A 161 -8.83 -9.86 18.97
N GLY A 162 -9.62 -9.44 19.97
CA GLY A 162 -9.07 -8.74 21.11
C GLY A 162 -10.06 -8.06 22.04
N HIS A 163 -9.50 -7.26 22.95
CA HIS A 163 -10.28 -6.44 23.87
C HIS A 163 -9.72 -5.02 24.03
N MET A 164 -10.61 -4.06 24.25
CA MET A 164 -10.29 -2.67 24.62
C MET A 164 -10.99 -2.33 25.92
N GLY A 165 -10.27 -2.46 27.04
CA GLY A 165 -10.91 -2.43 28.37
C GLY A 165 -11.85 -3.62 28.50
N GLN A 166 -13.13 -3.36 28.78
CA GLN A 166 -14.19 -4.38 28.89
C GLN A 166 -15.13 -4.37 27.66
N SER A 167 -14.58 -4.04 26.50
CA SER A 167 -15.21 -4.20 25.18
C SER A 167 -14.50 -5.36 24.48
N TYR A 168 -15.26 -6.32 23.96
CA TYR A 168 -14.71 -7.57 23.44
C TYR A 168 -15.07 -7.79 21.98
N GLN A 169 -14.05 -8.12 21.18
CA GLN A 169 -14.13 -8.54 19.78
C GLN A 169 -13.68 -10.00 19.71
N ILE A 170 -14.63 -10.93 19.81
CA ILE A 170 -14.33 -12.36 19.96
C ILE A 170 -14.52 -13.05 18.62
N THR A 171 -13.41 -13.17 17.90
CA THR A 171 -13.32 -13.70 16.54
C THR A 171 -12.18 -14.70 16.49
N GLN A 172 -12.28 -15.76 15.66
CA GLN A 172 -11.21 -16.76 15.54
C GLN A 172 -10.68 -17.31 16.88
N TRP A 173 -11.60 -17.62 17.79
CA TRP A 173 -11.34 -17.79 19.21
C TRP A 173 -11.45 -19.25 19.71
N TYR A 174 -11.69 -20.20 18.81
CA TYR A 174 -11.87 -21.63 19.10
C TYR A 174 -11.04 -22.47 18.10
N PRO A 175 -10.68 -23.73 18.45
CA PRO A 175 -10.05 -24.64 17.49
C PRO A 175 -11.00 -24.95 16.32
N LYS A 176 -10.50 -24.79 15.09
CA LYS A 176 -11.34 -24.91 13.90
C LYS A 176 -10.71 -25.83 12.87
N PRO A 177 -11.36 -26.91 12.41
CA PRO A 177 -10.86 -27.71 11.30
C PRO A 177 -10.57 -26.88 10.05
N ALA A 178 -9.42 -27.11 9.43
CA ALA A 178 -9.09 -26.53 8.13
C ALA A 178 -9.95 -27.17 7.03
N VAL A 179 -10.21 -26.43 5.95
CA VAL A 179 -10.97 -26.96 4.81
C VAL A 179 -10.22 -28.11 4.14
N TYR A 180 -10.96 -29.17 3.79
CA TYR A 180 -10.53 -30.23 2.90
C TYR A 180 -11.46 -30.33 1.70
N ASP A 181 -11.02 -29.79 0.57
CA ASP A 181 -11.80 -29.76 -0.67
C ASP A 181 -11.09 -30.49 -1.82
N ARG A 182 -11.59 -30.32 -3.05
CA ARG A 182 -10.99 -30.92 -4.25
C ARG A 182 -9.52 -30.53 -4.51
N GLN A 183 -9.03 -29.42 -3.96
CA GLN A 183 -7.62 -28.99 -4.00
C GLN A 183 -6.78 -29.54 -2.84
N GLY A 184 -7.40 -30.24 -1.89
CA GLY A 184 -6.75 -30.85 -0.73
C GLY A 184 -6.95 -30.05 0.56
N TRP A 185 -6.02 -30.22 1.51
CA TRP A 185 -6.04 -29.52 2.79
C TRP A 185 -5.59 -28.07 2.64
N HIS A 186 -6.26 -27.15 3.34
CA HIS A 186 -5.91 -25.72 3.39
C HIS A 186 -5.47 -25.26 4.80
N PRO A 187 -4.38 -25.80 5.37
CA PRO A 187 -3.83 -25.31 6.64
C PRO A 187 -3.15 -23.95 6.39
N MET A 188 -3.75 -22.87 6.88
CA MET A 188 -3.23 -21.52 6.71
C MET A 188 -3.03 -20.83 8.06
N PRO A 189 -1.91 -20.12 8.26
CA PRO A 189 -1.72 -19.34 9.47
C PRO A 189 -2.66 -18.12 9.43
N TYR A 190 -2.94 -17.57 10.60
CA TYR A 190 -3.66 -16.31 10.70
C TYR A 190 -2.80 -15.16 10.17
N LEU A 191 -3.42 -14.32 9.34
CA LEU A 191 -2.85 -13.12 8.78
C LEU A 191 -3.90 -12.00 8.83
N ASP A 192 -3.43 -10.76 8.81
CA ASP A 192 -4.29 -9.57 8.85
C ASP A 192 -4.82 -9.18 7.46
N GLN A 193 -4.04 -9.47 6.42
CA GLN A 193 -4.47 -9.36 5.01
C GLN A 193 -5.01 -10.69 4.51
N GLY A 194 -6.17 -10.67 3.87
CA GLY A 194 -6.88 -11.86 3.41
C GLY A 194 -7.71 -12.48 4.51
N GLU A 195 -8.96 -12.78 4.19
CA GLU A 195 -9.90 -13.42 5.09
C GLU A 195 -9.63 -14.91 5.31
N PHE A 196 -10.63 -15.55 5.89
CA PHE A 196 -10.60 -16.92 6.36
C PHE A 196 -11.24 -17.88 5.36
N TYR A 197 -10.92 -19.16 5.50
CA TYR A 197 -11.51 -20.21 4.69
C TYR A 197 -11.79 -21.41 5.60
N SER A 198 -13.06 -21.75 5.74
CA SER A 198 -13.57 -22.67 6.77
C SER A 198 -14.75 -23.47 6.23
N GLU A 199 -14.94 -24.67 6.78
CA GLU A 199 -16.02 -25.57 6.36
C GLU A 199 -17.39 -25.06 6.82
N TYR A 200 -18.41 -25.31 5.99
CA TYR A 200 -19.79 -25.05 6.37
C TYR A 200 -20.32 -26.08 7.38
N GLY A 201 -21.21 -25.63 8.25
CA GLY A 201 -22.02 -26.51 9.08
C GLY A 201 -22.97 -25.76 10.00
N THR A 202 -23.26 -26.37 11.14
CA THR A 202 -24.16 -25.85 12.16
C THR A 202 -23.38 -25.42 13.39
N TYR A 203 -23.71 -24.27 13.94
CA TYR A 203 -23.15 -23.76 15.19
C TYR A 203 -24.23 -23.67 16.26
N ASP A 204 -24.05 -24.40 17.35
CA ASP A 204 -24.82 -24.34 18.59
C ASP A 204 -23.90 -23.79 19.71
N VAL A 205 -24.03 -22.51 20.04
CA VAL A 205 -23.06 -21.81 20.90
C VAL A 205 -23.75 -21.22 22.13
N GLN A 206 -23.26 -21.58 23.30
CA GLN A 206 -23.70 -21.06 24.59
C GLN A 206 -22.63 -20.15 25.18
N ILE A 207 -22.97 -18.89 25.38
CA ILE A 207 -22.08 -17.84 25.87
C ILE A 207 -22.52 -17.43 27.27
N THR A 208 -21.65 -17.63 28.27
CA THR A 208 -21.89 -17.20 29.66
C THR A 208 -21.04 -15.98 29.99
N LEU A 209 -21.67 -14.91 30.46
CA LEU A 209 -21.03 -13.63 30.77
C LEU A 209 -21.86 -12.81 31.77
N PRO A 210 -21.32 -11.71 32.36
CA PRO A 210 -22.09 -10.85 33.26
C PRO A 210 -23.39 -10.32 32.62
N ALA A 211 -24.49 -10.31 33.37
CA ALA A 211 -25.84 -10.12 32.83
C ALA A 211 -26.07 -8.75 32.16
N ASN A 212 -25.25 -7.73 32.49
CA ASN A 212 -25.40 -6.38 31.95
C ASN A 212 -24.68 -6.14 30.60
N TYR A 213 -24.00 -7.12 30.02
CA TYR A 213 -23.46 -7.00 28.66
C TYR A 213 -24.56 -7.06 27.61
N VAL A 214 -24.48 -6.21 26.58
CA VAL A 214 -25.21 -6.40 25.32
C VAL A 214 -24.31 -7.23 24.40
N VAL A 215 -24.87 -8.26 23.77
CA VAL A 215 -24.15 -9.18 22.88
C VAL A 215 -24.76 -9.16 21.49
N GLY A 216 -23.92 -8.90 20.49
CA GLY A 216 -24.21 -9.21 19.09
C GLY A 216 -23.40 -10.43 18.68
N ALA A 217 -24.02 -11.43 18.07
CA ALA A 217 -23.35 -12.65 17.64
C ALA A 217 -23.87 -13.16 16.30
N THR A 218 -23.08 -14.03 15.67
CA THR A 218 -23.55 -14.90 14.59
C THR A 218 -24.71 -15.76 15.09
N GLY A 219 -25.74 -15.93 14.25
CA GLY A 219 -26.86 -16.81 14.53
C GLY A 219 -28.09 -16.21 15.20
N ASP A 220 -29.10 -17.06 15.34
CA ASP A 220 -30.37 -16.73 15.96
C ASP A 220 -30.36 -17.11 17.45
N LEU A 221 -30.88 -16.24 18.31
CA LEU A 221 -30.99 -16.52 19.74
C LEU A 221 -32.15 -17.49 20.02
N ILE A 222 -31.85 -18.61 20.67
CA ILE A 222 -32.80 -19.68 20.98
C ILE A 222 -33.22 -19.61 22.45
N ASN A 223 -34.53 -19.72 22.73
CA ASN A 223 -35.12 -19.63 24.07
C ASN A 223 -34.66 -18.37 24.85
N GLY A 224 -34.48 -17.26 24.13
CA GLY A 224 -33.93 -16.01 24.63
C GLY A 224 -34.97 -14.89 24.73
N GLU A 225 -36.24 -15.21 24.94
CA GLU A 225 -37.36 -14.25 24.88
C GLU A 225 -37.15 -13.07 25.84
N THR A 226 -36.63 -13.32 27.04
CA THR A 226 -36.31 -12.27 28.02
C THR A 226 -35.19 -11.34 27.54
N GLU A 227 -34.15 -11.89 26.91
CA GLU A 227 -33.06 -11.10 26.34
C GLU A 227 -33.54 -10.27 25.14
N ILE A 228 -34.34 -10.87 24.25
CA ILE A 228 -34.93 -10.17 23.10
C ILE A 228 -35.84 -9.04 23.57
N GLN A 229 -36.66 -9.25 24.61
CA GLN A 229 -37.48 -8.20 25.21
C GLN A 229 -36.60 -7.05 25.73
N TRP A 230 -35.53 -7.35 26.46
CA TRP A 230 -34.59 -6.35 26.94
C TRP A 230 -33.90 -5.56 25.81
N LEU A 231 -33.52 -6.23 24.72
CA LEU A 231 -32.97 -5.58 23.53
C LEU A 231 -34.00 -4.70 22.82
N ASN A 232 -35.26 -5.12 22.74
CA ASN A 232 -36.34 -4.29 22.18
C ASN A 232 -36.59 -3.04 23.03
N GLU A 233 -36.60 -3.16 24.36
CA GLU A 233 -36.73 -2.02 25.29
C GLU A 233 -35.56 -1.04 25.13
N LYS A 234 -34.32 -1.55 25.00
CA LYS A 234 -33.16 -0.74 24.65
C LYS A 234 -33.32 -0.04 23.30
N ALA A 235 -33.81 -0.75 22.28
CA ALA A 235 -34.01 -0.18 20.95
C ALA A 235 -34.98 1.00 20.95
N ILE A 236 -36.08 0.88 21.68
CA ILE A 236 -37.07 1.97 21.85
C ILE A 236 -36.43 3.16 22.59
N ALA A 237 -35.67 2.90 23.65
CA ALA A 237 -35.00 3.94 24.43
C ALA A 237 -33.93 4.68 23.61
N THR A 238 -33.10 3.95 22.86
CA THR A 238 -32.08 4.52 21.97
C THR A 238 -32.72 5.35 20.85
N ALA A 239 -33.76 4.83 20.19
CA ALA A 239 -34.47 5.56 19.13
C ALA A 239 -35.09 6.89 19.62
N SER A 240 -35.43 6.97 20.91
CA SER A 240 -35.97 8.17 21.56
C SER A 240 -34.89 9.14 22.07
N THR A 241 -33.61 8.78 21.96
CA THR A 241 -32.49 9.57 22.50
C THR A 241 -31.99 10.60 21.48
N ASN A 242 -31.99 11.87 21.88
CA ASN A 242 -31.59 12.99 20.99
C ASN A 242 -30.17 13.52 21.25
N ILE A 243 -29.54 13.17 22.38
CA ILE A 243 -28.22 13.68 22.78
C ILE A 243 -27.39 12.52 23.33
N PHE A 244 -26.21 12.31 22.74
CA PHE A 244 -25.20 11.36 23.20
C PHE A 244 -23.94 12.12 23.63
N ASN A 245 -23.38 11.77 24.79
CA ASN A 245 -22.12 12.37 25.24
C ASN A 245 -20.93 11.60 24.67
N SER A 246 -20.43 12.02 23.50
CA SER A 246 -19.31 11.35 22.82
C SER A 246 -17.98 11.34 23.59
N LYS A 247 -17.88 12.14 24.67
CA LYS A 247 -16.70 12.15 25.55
C LYS A 247 -16.79 11.09 26.65
N ASP A 248 -17.97 10.56 26.94
CA ASP A 248 -18.13 9.51 27.94
C ASP A 248 -18.09 8.13 27.30
N MET A 249 -16.93 7.50 27.45
CA MET A 249 -16.66 6.12 27.08
C MET A 249 -16.28 5.28 28.30
N SER A 250 -16.66 5.70 29.51
CA SER A 250 -16.38 4.94 30.73
C SER A 250 -17.15 3.62 30.76
N PHE A 251 -16.52 2.54 31.26
CA PHE A 251 -17.16 1.24 31.37
C PHE A 251 -18.01 1.18 32.64
N PRO A 252 -19.31 0.85 32.55
CA PRO A 252 -20.11 0.50 33.72
C PRO A 252 -19.49 -0.71 34.44
N PRO A 253 -19.54 -0.80 35.78
CA PRO A 253 -19.08 -1.99 36.50
C PRO A 253 -19.82 -3.26 36.03
N SER A 254 -19.12 -4.39 35.99
CA SER A 254 -19.74 -5.69 35.71
C SER A 254 -20.62 -6.12 36.88
N VAL A 255 -21.82 -6.61 36.60
CA VAL A 255 -22.68 -7.20 37.64
C VAL A 255 -22.21 -8.60 37.99
N ARG A 256 -22.47 -9.06 39.22
CA ARG A 256 -22.05 -10.41 39.67
C ARG A 256 -22.92 -11.52 39.08
N GLU A 257 -24.17 -11.22 38.78
CA GLU A 257 -25.09 -12.17 38.14
C GLU A 257 -24.66 -12.37 36.69
N THR A 258 -24.60 -13.63 36.26
CA THR A 258 -24.29 -14.00 34.88
C THR A 258 -25.57 -14.38 34.14
N LYS A 259 -25.57 -14.20 32.82
CA LYS A 259 -26.56 -14.78 31.92
C LYS A 259 -25.88 -15.77 30.97
N MET A 260 -26.67 -16.70 30.45
CA MET A 260 -26.25 -17.61 29.40
C MET A 260 -27.12 -17.36 28.18
N LEU A 261 -26.49 -17.04 27.05
CA LEU A 261 -27.14 -16.82 25.76
C LEU A 261 -26.85 -18.00 24.84
N HIS A 262 -27.89 -18.57 24.24
CA HIS A 262 -27.77 -19.72 23.34
C HIS A 262 -28.09 -19.30 21.90
N TYR A 263 -27.08 -19.31 21.04
CA TYR A 263 -27.20 -18.99 19.62
C TYR A 263 -27.16 -20.27 18.78
N HIS A 264 -28.00 -20.33 17.75
CA HIS A 264 -28.03 -21.41 16.77
C HIS A 264 -28.02 -20.85 15.36
N GLN A 265 -27.16 -21.40 14.49
CA GLN A 265 -27.14 -21.05 13.07
C GLN A 265 -26.73 -22.24 12.22
N LYS A 266 -27.43 -22.42 11.09
CA LYS A 266 -27.09 -23.42 10.07
C LYS A 266 -26.49 -22.77 8.84
N ASN A 267 -25.71 -23.56 8.10
CA ASN A 267 -25.07 -23.19 6.83
C ASN A 267 -24.15 -21.97 6.94
N VAL A 268 -23.41 -21.87 8.05
CA VAL A 268 -22.36 -20.87 8.22
C VAL A 268 -21.02 -21.57 8.41
N HIS A 269 -19.93 -20.86 8.13
CA HIS A 269 -18.58 -21.41 8.23
C HIS A 269 -17.73 -20.70 9.29
N ASP A 270 -18.29 -19.71 9.98
CA ASP A 270 -17.62 -18.99 11.05
C ASP A 270 -18.62 -18.49 12.11
N PHE A 271 -18.11 -18.20 13.31
CA PHE A 271 -18.89 -17.72 14.44
C PHE A 271 -18.11 -16.66 15.22
N ALA A 272 -18.65 -15.45 15.23
CA ALA A 272 -18.10 -14.33 15.98
C ALA A 272 -19.13 -13.74 16.93
N TRP A 273 -18.65 -13.10 17.99
CA TRP A 273 -19.51 -12.33 18.89
C TRP A 273 -18.77 -11.14 19.49
N PHE A 274 -19.56 -10.12 19.81
CA PHE A 274 -19.11 -8.83 20.31
C PHE A 274 -19.91 -8.47 21.54
N ALA A 275 -19.21 -8.01 22.58
CA ALA A 275 -19.84 -7.70 23.85
C ALA A 275 -19.36 -6.37 24.42
N ASP A 276 -20.31 -5.51 24.74
CA ASP A 276 -20.07 -4.24 25.43
C ASP A 276 -21.28 -3.85 26.29
N LYS A 277 -21.02 -3.37 27.51
CA LYS A 277 -22.07 -2.88 28.42
C LYS A 277 -22.65 -1.53 27.99
N ARG A 278 -21.94 -0.81 27.13
CA ARG A 278 -22.26 0.55 26.68
C ARG A 278 -23.07 0.59 25.39
N PHE A 279 -23.32 -0.56 24.75
CA PHE A 279 -24.06 -0.57 23.49
C PHE A 279 -25.47 -0.01 23.67
N HIS A 280 -25.74 1.01 22.86
CA HIS A 280 -27.06 1.38 22.38
C HIS A 280 -27.49 0.38 21.32
N VAL A 281 -28.79 0.17 21.16
CA VAL A 281 -29.35 -0.80 20.22
C VAL A 281 -30.35 -0.09 19.32
N LEU A 282 -30.39 -0.43 18.04
CA LEU A 282 -31.48 -0.07 17.13
C LEU A 282 -31.95 -1.35 16.44
N LYS A 283 -33.24 -1.38 16.11
CA LYS A 283 -33.89 -2.51 15.44
C LYS A 283 -34.71 -2.03 14.26
N GLY A 284 -34.58 -2.72 13.13
CA GLY A 284 -35.40 -2.52 11.94
C GLY A 284 -35.73 -3.84 11.26
N GLU A 285 -36.37 -3.74 10.10
CA GLU A 285 -36.73 -4.88 9.26
C GLU A 285 -36.59 -4.49 7.77
N VAL A 286 -36.23 -5.45 6.93
CA VAL A 286 -36.13 -5.28 5.47
C VAL A 286 -36.83 -6.43 4.77
N LYS A 287 -37.61 -6.10 3.74
CA LYS A 287 -38.29 -7.09 2.90
C LYS A 287 -37.45 -7.40 1.68
N LEU A 288 -37.16 -8.69 1.46
CA LEU A 288 -36.34 -9.14 0.34
C LEU A 288 -37.04 -8.94 -1.01
N PRO A 289 -36.31 -8.54 -2.06
CA PRO A 289 -36.90 -8.14 -3.35
C PRO A 289 -37.51 -9.30 -4.13
N HIS A 290 -36.99 -10.53 -4.01
CA HIS A 290 -37.43 -11.67 -4.82
C HIS A 290 -38.43 -12.57 -4.07
N SER A 291 -38.08 -13.05 -2.88
CA SER A 291 -38.93 -13.94 -2.04
C SER A 291 -40.01 -13.19 -1.26
N GLY A 292 -39.78 -11.92 -0.93
CA GLY A 292 -40.65 -11.16 -0.04
C GLY A 292 -40.52 -11.53 1.44
N ASN A 293 -39.54 -12.36 1.82
CA ASN A 293 -39.24 -12.65 3.22
C ASN A 293 -38.79 -11.39 3.97
N THR A 294 -39.00 -11.35 5.28
CA THR A 294 -38.54 -10.24 6.14
C THR A 294 -37.29 -10.67 6.90
N VAL A 295 -36.26 -9.81 6.88
CA VAL A 295 -35.02 -9.97 7.65
C VAL A 295 -34.98 -8.90 8.73
N THR A 296 -34.66 -9.29 9.97
CA THR A 296 -34.49 -8.34 11.09
C THR A 296 -33.10 -7.68 10.99
N THR A 297 -33.03 -6.36 11.15
CA THR A 297 -31.76 -5.63 11.19
C THR A 297 -31.49 -5.11 12.60
N TRP A 298 -30.27 -5.33 13.08
CA TRP A 298 -29.81 -4.80 14.38
C TRP A 298 -28.60 -3.92 14.19
N ALA A 299 -28.57 -2.78 14.88
CA ALA A 299 -27.36 -1.97 15.01
C ALA A 299 -27.01 -1.78 16.48
N MET A 300 -25.76 -2.03 16.85
CA MET A 300 -25.28 -1.88 18.22
C MET A 300 -24.10 -0.92 18.25
N PHE A 301 -24.16 0.16 19.03
CA PHE A 301 -23.11 1.19 18.97
C PHE A 301 -22.87 1.92 20.29
N THR A 302 -21.71 2.57 20.41
CA THR A 302 -21.34 3.32 21.60
C THR A 302 -21.56 4.83 21.43
N ASN A 303 -21.30 5.60 22.49
CA ASN A 303 -21.39 7.07 22.42
C ASN A 303 -20.41 7.72 21.43
N GLN A 304 -19.35 7.02 21.01
CA GLN A 304 -18.23 7.60 20.26
C GLN A 304 -18.68 8.30 18.97
N GLU A 305 -19.48 7.60 18.15
CA GLU A 305 -20.02 8.12 16.89
C GLU A 305 -21.56 7.95 16.82
N ALA A 306 -22.25 7.86 17.96
CA ALA A 306 -23.69 7.63 18.06
C ALA A 306 -24.54 8.49 17.09
N HIS A 307 -24.20 9.77 16.94
CA HIS A 307 -24.89 10.69 16.03
C HIS A 307 -24.86 10.25 14.54
N LEU A 308 -23.84 9.49 14.11
CA LEU A 308 -23.78 8.88 12.78
C LEU A 308 -24.59 7.57 12.77
N TRP A 309 -24.40 6.74 13.79
CA TRP A 309 -25.03 5.42 13.93
C TRP A 309 -26.55 5.46 14.06
N MET A 310 -27.16 6.59 14.43
CA MET A 310 -28.62 6.75 14.39
C MET A 310 -29.23 6.50 13.00
N LYS A 311 -28.43 6.57 11.92
CA LYS A 311 -28.85 6.27 10.53
C LYS A 311 -28.57 4.83 10.10
N SER A 312 -27.89 4.03 10.92
CA SER A 312 -27.40 2.69 10.57
C SER A 312 -28.49 1.73 10.07
N LEU A 313 -29.74 1.86 10.56
CA LEU A 313 -30.84 1.01 10.08
C LEU A 313 -31.18 1.24 8.61
N GLU A 314 -31.08 2.48 8.12
CA GLU A 314 -31.25 2.78 6.68
C GLU A 314 -30.13 2.09 5.88
N TYR A 315 -28.90 2.15 6.37
CA TYR A 315 -27.73 1.58 5.71
C TYR A 315 -27.78 0.05 5.67
N LEU A 316 -28.18 -0.58 6.77
CA LEU A 316 -28.44 -2.03 6.86
C LEU A 316 -29.57 -2.46 5.92
N HIS A 317 -30.68 -1.71 5.91
CA HIS A 317 -31.80 -1.98 5.02
C HIS A 317 -31.36 -1.97 3.55
N ASP A 318 -30.66 -0.90 3.15
CA ASP A 318 -30.20 -0.73 1.77
C ASP A 318 -29.21 -1.83 1.38
N ALA A 319 -28.27 -2.18 2.26
CA ALA A 319 -27.31 -3.24 1.98
C ALA A 319 -28.00 -4.58 1.73
N VAL A 320 -28.87 -5.02 2.65
CA VAL A 320 -29.58 -6.29 2.49
C VAL A 320 -30.46 -6.28 1.24
N TYR A 321 -31.16 -5.18 0.97
CA TYR A 321 -32.04 -5.07 -0.19
C TYR A 321 -31.28 -5.13 -1.51
N TYR A 322 -30.25 -4.31 -1.71
CA TYR A 322 -29.55 -4.20 -2.99
C TYR A 322 -28.67 -5.41 -3.29
N TYR A 323 -27.99 -5.98 -2.29
CA TYR A 323 -27.25 -7.24 -2.50
C TYR A 323 -28.20 -8.39 -2.84
N SER A 324 -29.37 -8.46 -2.18
CA SER A 324 -30.40 -9.44 -2.54
C SER A 324 -30.91 -9.24 -3.97
N LEU A 325 -31.12 -7.98 -4.36
CA LEU A 325 -31.63 -7.63 -5.69
C LEU A 325 -30.67 -8.09 -6.79
N TRP A 326 -29.38 -7.79 -6.64
CA TRP A 326 -28.39 -8.01 -7.70
C TRP A 326 -27.77 -9.41 -7.71
N ASN A 327 -27.64 -10.05 -6.55
CA ASN A 327 -26.91 -11.31 -6.42
C ASN A 327 -27.81 -12.49 -6.05
N GLY A 328 -28.82 -12.31 -5.20
CA GLY A 328 -29.74 -13.37 -4.78
C GLY A 328 -30.15 -13.20 -3.32
N ASP A 329 -31.33 -13.69 -2.94
CA ASP A 329 -31.92 -13.37 -1.63
C ASP A 329 -31.08 -13.80 -0.43
N TYR A 330 -30.99 -12.91 0.57
CA TYR A 330 -30.36 -13.21 1.86
C TYR A 330 -31.08 -14.37 2.56
N PRO A 331 -30.37 -15.46 2.93
CA PRO A 331 -31.01 -16.69 3.39
C PRO A 331 -31.26 -16.75 4.90
N TYR A 332 -30.76 -15.78 5.67
CA TYR A 332 -30.83 -15.80 7.13
C TYR A 332 -31.91 -14.85 7.67
N GLN A 333 -32.29 -15.03 8.94
CA GLN A 333 -33.40 -14.29 9.57
C GLN A 333 -33.00 -12.91 10.07
N GLN A 334 -31.70 -12.68 10.30
CA GLN A 334 -31.20 -11.43 10.84
C GLN A 334 -29.84 -11.02 10.25
N VAL A 335 -29.55 -9.73 10.32
CA VAL A 335 -28.22 -9.16 10.13
C VAL A 335 -27.94 -8.10 11.19
N THR A 336 -26.72 -8.09 11.72
CA THR A 336 -26.29 -7.18 12.77
C THR A 336 -25.05 -6.40 12.34
N ALA A 337 -25.04 -5.08 12.58
CA ALA A 337 -23.82 -4.27 12.55
C ALA A 337 -23.47 -3.76 13.94
N VAL A 338 -22.21 -3.90 14.36
CA VAL A 338 -21.74 -3.46 15.68
C VAL A 338 -20.59 -2.46 15.57
N ASP A 339 -20.60 -1.43 16.41
CA ASP A 339 -19.48 -0.52 16.60
C ASP A 339 -18.36 -1.25 17.35
N GLY A 340 -17.14 -1.21 16.83
CA GLY A 340 -16.01 -1.89 17.44
C GLY A 340 -14.69 -1.15 17.28
N SER A 341 -13.79 -1.39 18.23
CA SER A 341 -12.40 -0.93 18.15
C SER A 341 -11.58 -1.88 17.27
N LEU A 342 -11.72 -1.73 15.95
CA LEU A 342 -10.88 -2.45 15.00
C LEU A 342 -9.51 -1.77 14.86
N SER A 343 -8.47 -2.58 14.76
CA SER A 343 -7.11 -2.16 14.40
C SER A 343 -6.73 -2.50 12.96
N ALA A 344 -7.49 -3.40 12.32
CA ALA A 344 -7.32 -3.83 10.94
C ALA A 344 -8.60 -3.54 10.14
N GLY A 345 -8.46 -2.97 8.93
CA GLY A 345 -9.60 -2.63 8.08
C GLY A 345 -10.45 -1.46 8.57
N ALA A 346 -11.46 -1.08 7.78
CA ALA A 346 -12.49 -0.12 8.18
C ALA A 346 -13.68 -0.82 8.85
N GLY A 347 -13.92 -2.08 8.50
CA GLY A 347 -14.85 -3.01 9.12
C GLY A 347 -14.31 -4.43 9.01
N MET A 348 -15.10 -5.39 9.47
CA MET A 348 -14.82 -6.81 9.35
C MET A 348 -16.14 -7.60 9.40
N GLU A 349 -16.25 -8.60 8.54
CA GLU A 349 -17.43 -9.43 8.34
C GLU A 349 -17.36 -10.78 9.08
N TYR A 350 -18.52 -11.25 9.49
CA TYR A 350 -18.75 -12.64 9.88
C TYR A 350 -20.17 -13.00 9.44
N PRO A 351 -20.54 -14.29 9.36
CA PRO A 351 -21.90 -14.67 9.04
C PRO A 351 -22.90 -14.01 10.00
N ASN A 352 -23.90 -13.33 9.45
CA ASN A 352 -24.95 -12.56 10.13
C ASN A 352 -24.51 -11.32 10.91
N ILE A 353 -23.21 -11.08 11.09
CA ILE A 353 -22.74 -9.98 11.93
C ILE A 353 -21.48 -9.34 11.36
N THR A 354 -21.48 -8.02 11.30
CA THR A 354 -20.28 -7.24 11.00
C THR A 354 -19.92 -6.30 12.13
N VAL A 355 -18.63 -6.07 12.30
CA VAL A 355 -18.10 -5.00 13.14
C VAL A 355 -17.56 -3.87 12.28
N ILE A 356 -17.87 -2.64 12.66
CA ILE A 356 -17.52 -1.42 11.95
C ILE A 356 -16.61 -0.58 12.85
N GLY A 357 -15.48 -0.15 12.29
CA GLY A 357 -14.55 0.75 12.93
C GLY A 357 -15.03 2.21 12.89
N LYS A 358 -14.17 3.10 13.39
CA LYS A 358 -14.44 4.52 13.39
C LYS A 358 -14.54 5.08 11.96
N SER A 359 -15.67 5.69 11.62
CA SER A 359 -16.00 6.11 10.25
C SER A 359 -15.80 7.61 9.99
N GLY A 360 -16.03 8.47 10.99
CA GLY A 360 -15.79 9.91 10.90
C GLY A 360 -16.74 10.75 10.02
N SER A 361 -17.57 10.15 9.16
CA SER A 361 -18.67 10.83 8.44
C SER A 361 -19.84 9.87 8.15
N ALA A 362 -21.02 10.41 7.83
CA ALA A 362 -22.21 9.60 7.55
C ALA A 362 -22.04 8.80 6.25
N PHE A 363 -21.53 9.44 5.20
CA PHE A 363 -21.22 8.78 3.93
C PHE A 363 -20.20 7.65 4.11
N SER A 364 -19.15 7.86 4.91
CA SER A 364 -18.16 6.80 5.19
C SER A 364 -18.76 5.65 5.98
N LEU A 365 -19.58 5.93 7.00
CA LEU A 365 -20.24 4.90 7.80
C LEU A 365 -21.18 4.04 6.95
N GLU A 366 -21.97 4.68 6.09
CA GLU A 366 -22.86 4.01 5.14
C GLU A 366 -22.10 3.15 4.13
N THR A 367 -21.01 3.69 3.57
CA THR A 367 -20.16 2.96 2.62
C THR A 367 -19.56 1.70 3.27
N VAL A 368 -19.02 1.83 4.48
CA VAL A 368 -18.45 0.69 5.21
C VAL A 368 -19.55 -0.31 5.60
N ILE A 369 -20.71 0.12 6.13
CA ILE A 369 -21.82 -0.81 6.42
C ILE A 369 -22.28 -1.54 5.15
N MET A 370 -22.37 -0.85 4.01
CA MET A 370 -22.72 -1.46 2.71
C MET A 370 -21.70 -2.51 2.27
N HIS A 371 -20.39 -2.23 2.45
CA HIS A 371 -19.31 -3.18 2.17
C HIS A 371 -19.39 -4.39 3.10
N GLU A 372 -19.37 -4.17 4.41
CA GLU A 372 -19.26 -5.28 5.35
C GLU A 372 -20.51 -6.18 5.42
N VAL A 373 -21.71 -5.61 5.27
CA VAL A 373 -22.93 -6.42 5.13
C VAL A 373 -22.89 -7.23 3.83
N GLY A 374 -22.36 -6.64 2.77
CA GLY A 374 -22.20 -7.27 1.47
C GLY A 374 -21.38 -8.56 1.50
N HIS A 375 -20.37 -8.63 2.36
CA HIS A 375 -19.58 -9.85 2.54
C HIS A 375 -20.39 -11.04 3.07
N ASN A 376 -21.61 -10.86 3.60
CA ASN A 376 -22.48 -12.00 3.88
C ASN A 376 -22.74 -12.83 2.60
N TRP A 377 -22.75 -12.23 1.41
CA TRP A 377 -22.89 -12.95 0.14
C TRP A 377 -21.61 -13.64 -0.29
N PHE A 378 -20.49 -12.93 -0.32
CA PHE A 378 -19.29 -13.39 -1.02
C PHE A 378 -18.29 -14.14 -0.13
N TYR A 379 -18.18 -13.75 1.14
CA TYR A 379 -17.50 -14.51 2.21
C TYR A 379 -18.47 -15.49 2.86
N GLY A 380 -19.57 -15.00 3.45
CA GLY A 380 -20.46 -15.79 4.29
C GLY A 380 -21.20 -16.94 3.59
N ILE A 381 -21.86 -16.66 2.45
CA ILE A 381 -22.75 -17.62 1.77
C ILE A 381 -22.04 -18.34 0.62
N LEU A 382 -21.22 -17.63 -0.16
CA LEU A 382 -20.47 -18.24 -1.26
C LEU A 382 -19.10 -18.76 -0.83
N GLY A 383 -18.58 -18.45 0.36
CA GLY A 383 -17.46 -19.16 0.97
C GLY A 383 -16.22 -19.33 0.09
N SER A 384 -15.89 -18.38 -0.78
CA SER A 384 -14.73 -18.54 -1.67
C SER A 384 -13.41 -18.59 -0.88
N ASN A 385 -12.38 -19.26 -1.40
CA ASN A 385 -11.07 -19.31 -0.75
C ASN A 385 -10.33 -17.98 -0.90
N GLU A 386 -10.64 -17.02 -0.03
CA GLU A 386 -10.09 -15.67 -0.13
C GLU A 386 -8.57 -15.63 0.05
N ARG A 387 -8.02 -16.52 0.87
CA ARG A 387 -6.57 -16.64 1.05
C ARG A 387 -5.86 -16.77 -0.30
N TYR A 388 -6.47 -17.49 -1.26
CA TYR A 388 -5.92 -17.72 -2.60
C TYR A 388 -6.52 -16.81 -3.68
N HIS A 389 -7.80 -16.46 -3.58
CA HIS A 389 -8.55 -15.72 -4.59
C HIS A 389 -9.24 -14.49 -3.99
N PRO A 390 -8.50 -13.53 -3.41
CA PRO A 390 -9.09 -12.51 -2.55
C PRO A 390 -10.07 -11.58 -3.26
N TRP A 391 -9.93 -11.44 -4.57
CA TRP A 391 -10.81 -10.62 -5.38
C TRP A 391 -12.24 -11.19 -5.50
N MET A 392 -12.44 -12.50 -5.28
CA MET A 392 -13.76 -13.13 -5.38
C MET A 392 -14.69 -12.69 -4.26
N ASP A 393 -14.13 -12.31 -3.12
CA ASP A 393 -14.85 -11.68 -2.03
C ASP A 393 -14.72 -10.16 -2.12
N GLU A 394 -13.60 -9.61 -1.64
CA GLU A 394 -13.34 -8.16 -1.54
C GLU A 394 -13.61 -7.38 -2.83
N GLY A 395 -13.20 -7.92 -3.97
CA GLY A 395 -13.29 -7.23 -5.25
C GLY A 395 -14.69 -7.24 -5.87
N ILE A 396 -15.43 -8.35 -5.77
CA ILE A 396 -16.83 -8.45 -6.21
C ILE A 396 -17.74 -7.68 -5.22
N ASN A 397 -17.41 -7.70 -3.94
CA ASN A 397 -18.08 -6.90 -2.91
C ASN A 397 -17.92 -5.40 -3.21
N SER A 398 -16.68 -4.95 -3.45
CA SER A 398 -16.37 -3.57 -3.87
C SER A 398 -17.10 -3.13 -5.14
N LEU A 399 -17.36 -4.03 -6.09
CA LEU A 399 -18.18 -3.73 -7.26
C LEU A 399 -19.63 -3.39 -6.88
N ASN A 400 -20.22 -4.16 -5.97
CA ASN A 400 -21.60 -3.96 -5.52
C ASN A 400 -21.70 -2.67 -4.70
N GLU A 401 -20.72 -2.39 -3.84
CA GLU A 401 -20.59 -1.09 -3.16
C GLU A 401 -20.55 0.07 -4.18
N LEU A 402 -19.66 0.00 -5.17
CA LEU A 402 -19.56 1.01 -6.22
C LEU A 402 -20.90 1.17 -6.96
N ARG A 403 -21.57 0.06 -7.30
CA ARG A 403 -22.88 0.10 -7.96
C ARG A 403 -23.95 0.75 -7.09
N TYR A 404 -23.94 0.50 -5.79
CA TYR A 404 -24.84 1.13 -4.84
C TYR A 404 -24.62 2.64 -4.77
N ILE A 405 -23.37 3.08 -4.62
CA ILE A 405 -23.07 4.52 -4.56
C ILE A 405 -23.46 5.23 -5.86
N GLU A 406 -23.21 4.64 -7.03
CA GLU A 406 -23.64 5.22 -8.30
C GLU A 406 -25.18 5.23 -8.46
N THR A 407 -25.89 4.33 -7.77
CA THR A 407 -27.36 4.27 -7.78
C THR A 407 -27.99 5.30 -6.84
N LYS A 408 -27.54 5.35 -5.58
CA LYS A 408 -28.11 6.23 -4.54
C LYS A 408 -27.54 7.65 -4.62
N TYR A 409 -26.28 7.79 -5.00
CA TYR A 409 -25.54 9.04 -5.03
C TYR A 409 -24.83 9.28 -6.37
N PRO A 410 -25.56 9.39 -7.50
CA PRO A 410 -24.96 9.55 -8.84
C PRO A 410 -24.12 10.82 -9.02
N ASN A 411 -24.28 11.81 -8.13
CA ASN A 411 -23.52 13.06 -8.14
C ASN A 411 -22.43 13.11 -7.04
N ALA A 412 -22.14 11.98 -6.39
CA ALA A 412 -21.09 11.90 -5.38
C ALA A 412 -19.74 12.27 -6.00
N SER A 413 -19.02 13.13 -5.29
CA SER A 413 -17.70 13.55 -5.72
C SER A 413 -16.63 12.50 -5.39
N LEU A 414 -15.42 12.69 -5.90
CA LEU A 414 -14.26 11.83 -5.65
C LEU A 414 -14.05 11.47 -4.16
N LEU A 415 -14.37 12.39 -3.25
CA LEU A 415 -14.19 12.21 -1.79
C LEU A 415 -15.52 11.97 -1.05
N GLY A 416 -16.56 11.56 -1.77
CA GLY A 416 -17.92 11.34 -1.24
C GLY A 416 -18.78 12.61 -1.19
N ASN A 417 -19.93 12.50 -0.51
CA ASN A 417 -20.90 13.60 -0.39
C ASN A 417 -20.60 14.57 0.75
N ASP A 418 -19.96 14.09 1.82
CA ASP A 418 -19.77 14.87 3.05
C ASP A 418 -18.44 15.64 3.07
N SER A 419 -17.52 15.34 2.14
CA SER A 419 -16.13 15.79 2.25
C SER A 419 -15.68 16.53 0.99
N SER A 420 -15.78 17.85 1.04
CA SER A 420 -14.74 18.80 0.62
C SER A 420 -15.28 20.21 0.53
N SER A 421 -14.50 21.16 1.03
CA SER A 421 -14.73 22.59 0.76
C SER A 421 -14.83 22.81 -0.76
N PRO A 422 -15.89 23.47 -1.27
CA PRO A 422 -16.00 23.83 -2.69
C PRO A 422 -14.77 24.57 -3.20
N PHE A 423 -14.09 25.31 -2.32
CA PHE A 423 -12.82 25.97 -2.60
C PHE A 423 -11.70 24.96 -2.93
N LEU A 424 -11.52 23.91 -2.12
CA LEU A 424 -10.48 22.89 -2.33
C LEU A 424 -10.75 22.08 -3.61
N LYS A 425 -12.01 21.70 -3.85
CA LYS A 425 -12.45 21.06 -5.10
C LYS A 425 -12.05 21.87 -6.33
N LYS A 426 -12.34 23.18 -6.32
CA LYS A 426 -11.99 24.09 -7.43
C LYS A 426 -10.49 24.34 -7.54
N LEU A 427 -9.80 24.48 -6.42
CA LEU A 427 -8.35 24.75 -6.35
C LEU A 427 -7.53 23.59 -6.93
N PHE A 428 -7.90 22.35 -6.57
CA PHE A 428 -7.20 21.14 -6.97
C PHE A 428 -7.83 20.41 -8.17
N ASP A 429 -8.88 20.97 -8.79
CA ASP A 429 -9.55 20.36 -9.95
C ASP A 429 -10.04 18.92 -9.69
N LEU A 430 -10.71 18.74 -8.55
CA LEU A 430 -11.19 17.43 -8.07
C LEU A 430 -12.65 17.16 -8.48
N ASP A 431 -13.07 17.71 -9.61
CA ASP A 431 -14.42 17.53 -10.16
C ASP A 431 -14.50 16.18 -10.91
N TYR A 432 -14.39 15.11 -10.13
CA TYR A 432 -14.54 13.73 -10.57
C TYR A 432 -15.67 13.08 -9.79
N THR A 433 -16.34 12.11 -10.41
CA THR A 433 -17.32 11.26 -9.73
C THR A 433 -16.62 10.34 -8.72
N HIS A 434 -17.40 9.79 -7.80
CA HIS A 434 -16.91 8.82 -6.82
C HIS A 434 -16.23 7.62 -7.48
N LYS A 435 -16.84 7.06 -8.55
CA LYS A 435 -16.26 5.98 -9.37
C LYS A 435 -14.78 6.20 -9.77
N ALA A 436 -14.36 7.44 -9.99
CA ALA A 436 -13.01 7.73 -10.44
C ALA A 436 -11.92 7.35 -9.41
N GLN A 437 -12.24 7.25 -8.11
CA GLN A 437 -11.27 6.88 -7.08
C GLN A 437 -10.66 5.49 -7.33
N TYR A 438 -11.50 4.53 -7.73
CA TYR A 438 -11.13 3.14 -8.03
C TYR A 438 -10.08 3.09 -9.15
N TYR A 439 -10.33 3.83 -10.22
CA TYR A 439 -9.42 3.97 -11.35
C TYR A 439 -8.11 4.68 -10.97
N PHE A 440 -8.16 5.74 -10.14
CA PHE A 440 -6.96 6.46 -9.72
C PHE A 440 -6.07 5.64 -8.78
N MET A 441 -6.65 4.84 -7.88
CA MET A 441 -5.90 3.92 -7.02
C MET A 441 -5.14 2.89 -7.84
N TYR A 442 -5.80 2.24 -8.81
CA TYR A 442 -5.13 1.37 -9.78
C TYR A 442 -4.01 2.11 -10.55
N LEU A 443 -4.31 3.29 -11.11
CA LEU A 443 -3.34 4.05 -11.91
C LEU A 443 -2.10 4.45 -11.12
N PHE A 444 -2.23 4.69 -9.81
CA PHE A 444 -1.11 5.05 -8.95
C PHE A 444 -0.02 3.98 -9.01
N GLN A 445 -0.38 2.69 -8.97
CA GLN A 445 0.55 1.57 -9.06
C GLN A 445 0.94 1.24 -10.49
N ALA A 446 -0.02 1.23 -11.41
CA ALA A 446 0.23 0.90 -12.81
C ALA A 446 1.24 1.87 -13.47
N ARG A 447 1.19 3.16 -13.14
CA ARG A 447 2.12 4.18 -13.68
C ARG A 447 3.51 4.16 -13.04
N ARG A 448 3.70 3.34 -12.01
CA ARG A 448 4.99 3.08 -11.35
C ARG A 448 5.54 1.70 -11.69
N ASN A 449 4.79 0.89 -12.44
CA ASN A 449 5.08 -0.52 -12.72
C ASN A 449 5.23 -1.34 -11.42
N LEU A 450 4.33 -1.06 -10.48
CA LEU A 450 4.26 -1.67 -9.14
C LEU A 450 2.96 -2.47 -8.90
N ASP A 451 2.02 -2.46 -9.85
CA ASP A 451 0.78 -3.19 -9.70
C ASP A 451 0.99 -4.70 -9.83
N GLN A 452 0.08 -5.46 -9.21
CA GLN A 452 0.04 -6.92 -9.25
C GLN A 452 -1.14 -7.42 -10.10
N ALA A 453 -1.14 -8.71 -10.44
CA ALA A 453 -2.33 -9.37 -10.99
C ALA A 453 -3.46 -9.30 -9.96
N ILE A 454 -4.73 -9.40 -10.40
CA ILE A 454 -5.90 -9.49 -9.49
C ILE A 454 -6.00 -10.91 -8.91
N GLU A 455 -5.72 -11.90 -9.74
CA GLU A 455 -5.59 -13.30 -9.34
C GLU A 455 -4.19 -13.52 -8.76
N GLU A 456 -4.07 -13.40 -7.45
CA GLU A 456 -2.85 -13.59 -6.66
C GLU A 456 -3.23 -13.90 -5.20
N LYS A 457 -2.42 -14.65 -4.47
CA LYS A 457 -2.68 -14.99 -3.07
C LYS A 457 -2.56 -13.75 -2.18
N SER A 458 -3.45 -13.61 -1.19
CA SER A 458 -3.48 -12.49 -0.24
C SER A 458 -2.10 -12.16 0.37
N GLN A 459 -1.36 -13.18 0.80
CA GLN A 459 -0.04 -13.03 1.43
C GLN A 459 1.06 -12.47 0.51
N ASN A 460 0.88 -12.54 -0.82
CA ASN A 460 1.85 -12.07 -1.82
C ASN A 460 1.62 -10.60 -2.20
N TYR A 461 0.45 -10.04 -1.89
CA TYR A 461 0.20 -8.62 -2.12
C TYR A 461 1.02 -7.75 -1.17
N THR A 462 1.56 -6.64 -1.67
CA THR A 462 1.96 -5.55 -0.76
C THR A 462 0.72 -4.96 -0.09
N HIS A 463 0.87 -4.35 1.09
CA HIS A 463 -0.24 -3.73 1.81
C HIS A 463 -1.07 -2.78 0.91
N PHE A 464 -0.40 -1.87 0.20
CA PHE A 464 -1.10 -0.97 -0.72
C PHE A 464 -1.74 -1.67 -1.92
N ASN A 465 -1.12 -2.70 -2.49
CA ASN A 465 -1.71 -3.42 -3.61
C ASN A 465 -2.92 -4.26 -3.20
N TYR A 466 -3.03 -4.67 -1.93
CA TYR A 466 -4.26 -5.26 -1.43
C TYR A 466 -5.44 -4.29 -1.68
N ALA A 467 -5.35 -3.05 -1.17
CA ALA A 467 -6.37 -2.03 -1.44
C ALA A 467 -6.47 -1.62 -2.93
N ALA A 468 -5.35 -1.32 -3.59
CA ALA A 468 -5.34 -0.75 -4.94
C ALA A 468 -5.72 -1.76 -6.04
N ILE A 469 -5.45 -3.04 -5.84
CA ILE A 469 -5.66 -4.10 -6.83
C ILE A 469 -6.87 -4.94 -6.47
N VAL A 470 -6.89 -5.55 -5.27
CA VAL A 470 -7.96 -6.48 -4.87
C VAL A 470 -9.31 -5.78 -4.82
N TYR A 471 -9.41 -4.61 -4.19
CA TYR A 471 -10.65 -3.82 -4.14
C TYR A 471 -10.77 -2.98 -5.41
N SER A 472 -9.83 -2.05 -5.62
CA SER A 472 -10.03 -0.97 -6.57
C SER A 472 -9.98 -1.39 -8.05
N LYS A 473 -8.91 -2.09 -8.45
CA LYS A 473 -8.77 -2.56 -9.84
C LYS A 473 -9.84 -3.60 -10.17
N THR A 474 -10.17 -4.50 -9.23
CA THR A 474 -11.22 -5.51 -9.44
C THR A 474 -12.59 -4.89 -9.63
N ALA A 475 -13.03 -3.99 -8.75
CA ALA A 475 -14.32 -3.32 -8.89
C ALA A 475 -14.44 -2.59 -10.23
N ALA A 476 -13.38 -1.87 -10.63
CA ALA A 476 -13.34 -1.20 -11.94
C ALA A 476 -13.30 -2.20 -13.12
N ALA A 477 -12.65 -3.36 -12.98
CA ALA A 477 -12.63 -4.41 -13.99
C ALA A 477 -14.02 -5.03 -14.17
N PHE A 478 -14.69 -5.40 -13.07
CA PHE A 478 -16.04 -5.94 -13.12
C PHE A 478 -17.06 -4.90 -13.56
N TRP A 479 -16.85 -3.62 -13.25
CA TRP A 479 -17.66 -2.53 -13.79
C TRP A 479 -17.55 -2.49 -15.32
N GLN A 480 -16.34 -2.62 -15.86
CA GLN A 480 -16.10 -2.73 -17.30
C GLN A 480 -16.82 -3.96 -17.90
N LEU A 481 -16.76 -5.11 -17.24
CA LEU A 481 -17.45 -6.33 -17.67
C LEU A 481 -18.98 -6.15 -17.66
N LYS A 482 -19.54 -5.58 -16.58
CA LYS A 482 -20.96 -5.25 -16.45
C LYS A 482 -21.40 -4.28 -17.55
N THR A 483 -20.65 -3.21 -17.82
CA THR A 483 -20.95 -2.30 -18.94
C THR A 483 -20.94 -3.00 -20.30
N TYR A 484 -20.03 -3.96 -20.51
CA TYR A 484 -19.96 -4.72 -21.76
C TYR A 484 -21.12 -5.71 -21.93
N LEU A 485 -21.52 -6.41 -20.86
CA LEU A 485 -22.62 -7.38 -20.88
C LEU A 485 -24.01 -6.71 -20.83
N GLY A 486 -24.08 -5.54 -20.21
CA GLY A 486 -25.33 -4.88 -19.83
C GLY A 486 -25.87 -5.43 -18.50
N ASP A 487 -26.61 -4.58 -17.77
CA ASP A 487 -27.04 -4.87 -16.39
C ASP A 487 -27.89 -6.14 -16.29
N ALA A 488 -28.85 -6.35 -17.20
CA ALA A 488 -29.73 -7.52 -17.14
C ALA A 488 -28.98 -8.85 -17.29
N VAL A 489 -28.03 -8.94 -18.21
CA VAL A 489 -27.23 -10.17 -18.41
C VAL A 489 -26.27 -10.36 -17.25
N PHE A 490 -25.64 -9.29 -16.78
CA PHE A 490 -24.72 -9.34 -15.63
C PHE A 490 -25.45 -9.81 -14.36
N ASP A 491 -26.63 -9.25 -14.07
CA ASP A 491 -27.43 -9.62 -12.90
C ASP A 491 -27.88 -11.09 -13.00
N GLN A 492 -28.28 -11.55 -14.18
CA GLN A 492 -28.60 -12.96 -14.40
C GLN A 492 -27.39 -13.88 -14.17
N CYS A 493 -26.18 -13.46 -14.57
CA CYS A 493 -24.96 -14.22 -14.30
C CYS A 493 -24.71 -14.32 -12.79
N MET A 494 -24.79 -13.19 -12.07
CA MET A 494 -24.57 -13.15 -10.61
C MET A 494 -25.61 -13.97 -9.85
N GLN A 495 -26.89 -13.83 -10.21
CA GLN A 495 -27.99 -14.60 -9.62
C GLN A 495 -27.85 -16.10 -9.86
N THR A 496 -27.46 -16.50 -11.07
CA THR A 496 -27.22 -17.91 -11.40
C THR A 496 -26.01 -18.46 -10.63
N TYR A 497 -24.95 -17.66 -10.51
CA TYR A 497 -23.75 -18.02 -9.76
C TYR A 497 -24.09 -18.22 -8.28
N PHE A 498 -24.79 -17.27 -7.67
CA PHE A 498 -25.25 -17.37 -6.28
C PHE A 498 -26.11 -18.61 -6.05
N GLU A 499 -27.14 -18.84 -6.85
CA GLU A 499 -28.03 -19.98 -6.65
C GLU A 499 -27.33 -21.35 -6.79
N ARG A 500 -26.34 -21.47 -7.68
CA ARG A 500 -25.59 -22.73 -7.86
C ARG A 500 -24.57 -22.98 -6.75
N TRP A 501 -24.01 -21.91 -6.19
CA TRP A 501 -22.86 -21.96 -5.28
C TRP A 501 -23.16 -21.50 -3.85
N LYS A 502 -24.41 -21.15 -3.53
CA LYS A 502 -24.80 -20.85 -2.15
C LYS A 502 -24.47 -22.03 -1.21
N PHE A 503 -23.80 -21.70 -0.11
CA PHE A 503 -23.28 -22.61 0.91
C PHE A 503 -22.24 -23.62 0.38
N LYS A 504 -21.42 -23.19 -0.57
CA LYS A 504 -20.34 -23.96 -1.21
C LYS A 504 -19.05 -23.16 -1.28
N HIS A 505 -17.97 -23.76 -1.80
CA HIS A 505 -16.67 -23.13 -2.01
C HIS A 505 -16.31 -23.06 -3.51
N PRO A 506 -16.80 -22.06 -4.27
CA PRO A 506 -16.50 -21.84 -5.67
C PRO A 506 -15.07 -21.32 -5.87
N TYR A 507 -14.52 -21.64 -7.03
CA TYR A 507 -13.23 -21.15 -7.53
C TYR A 507 -13.44 -20.22 -8.74
N PRO A 508 -12.41 -19.45 -9.16
CA PRO A 508 -12.51 -18.53 -10.30
C PRO A 508 -13.11 -19.15 -11.57
N LYS A 509 -12.81 -20.42 -11.83
CA LYS A 509 -13.30 -21.14 -13.01
C LYS A 509 -14.80 -21.37 -12.96
N ASP A 510 -15.37 -21.57 -11.79
CA ASP A 510 -16.81 -21.77 -11.60
C ASP A 510 -17.60 -20.50 -11.95
N LEU A 511 -17.09 -19.34 -11.52
CA LEU A 511 -17.65 -18.03 -11.89
C LEU A 511 -17.53 -17.79 -13.40
N GLN A 512 -16.36 -18.06 -14.00
CA GLN A 512 -16.16 -17.94 -15.45
C GLN A 512 -17.17 -18.79 -16.21
N ASN A 513 -17.34 -20.06 -15.83
CA ASN A 513 -18.23 -20.98 -16.51
C ASN A 513 -19.68 -20.48 -16.50
N VAL A 514 -20.17 -19.95 -15.36
CA VAL A 514 -21.51 -19.35 -15.29
C VAL A 514 -21.62 -18.12 -16.20
N PHE A 515 -20.63 -17.23 -16.17
CA PHE A 515 -20.66 -16.01 -16.98
C PHE A 515 -20.63 -16.32 -18.48
N GLU A 516 -19.80 -17.26 -18.94
CA GLU A 516 -19.72 -17.66 -20.35
C GLU A 516 -20.98 -18.42 -20.79
N GLU A 517 -21.55 -19.27 -19.93
CA GLU A 517 -22.81 -19.99 -20.18
C GLU A 517 -23.98 -19.02 -20.38
N ILE A 518 -24.20 -18.10 -19.44
CA ILE A 518 -25.36 -17.20 -19.44
C ILE A 518 -25.22 -16.10 -20.50
N SER A 519 -24.03 -15.53 -20.67
CA SER A 519 -23.81 -14.45 -21.65
C SER A 519 -23.66 -14.95 -23.09
N GLY A 520 -23.31 -16.22 -23.30
CA GLY A 520 -22.96 -16.77 -24.61
C GLY A 520 -21.72 -16.12 -25.24
N LYS A 521 -20.93 -15.38 -24.47
CA LYS A 521 -19.75 -14.63 -24.94
C LYS A 521 -18.46 -15.28 -24.46
N ASN A 522 -17.40 -15.14 -25.25
CA ASN A 522 -16.06 -15.52 -24.84
C ASN A 522 -15.46 -14.42 -23.95
N LEU A 523 -15.16 -14.75 -22.69
CA LEU A 523 -14.67 -13.80 -21.69
C LEU A 523 -13.20 -14.04 -21.32
N SER A 524 -12.44 -14.71 -22.19
CA SER A 524 -11.01 -14.98 -21.98
C SER A 524 -10.18 -13.70 -21.76
N TRP A 525 -10.50 -12.60 -22.44
CA TRP A 525 -9.84 -11.30 -22.24
C TRP A 525 -9.97 -10.80 -20.79
N PHE A 526 -11.04 -11.21 -20.08
CA PHE A 526 -11.29 -10.84 -18.70
C PHE A 526 -10.62 -11.84 -17.77
N PHE A 527 -11.07 -13.10 -17.79
CA PHE A 527 -10.63 -14.13 -16.84
C PHE A 527 -9.18 -14.58 -17.05
N ASN A 528 -8.71 -14.69 -18.30
CA ASN A 528 -7.38 -15.24 -18.60
C ASN A 528 -6.32 -14.17 -18.78
N ASP A 529 -6.68 -12.93 -19.16
CA ASP A 529 -5.72 -11.85 -19.41
C ASP A 529 -5.78 -10.77 -18.32
N LEU A 530 -6.94 -10.17 -18.08
CA LEU A 530 -7.05 -9.01 -17.17
C LEU A 530 -6.87 -9.39 -15.70
N LEU A 531 -7.47 -10.50 -15.26
CA LEU A 531 -7.37 -10.94 -13.87
C LEU A 531 -5.98 -11.50 -13.53
N THR A 532 -5.40 -12.33 -14.40
CA THR A 532 -4.19 -13.11 -14.10
C THR A 532 -2.87 -12.40 -14.44
N THR A 533 -2.93 -11.26 -15.12
CA THR A 533 -1.71 -10.55 -15.57
C THR A 533 -1.64 -9.10 -15.09
N THR A 534 -0.45 -8.54 -15.19
CA THR A 534 -0.20 -7.09 -15.07
C THR A 534 -0.25 -6.40 -16.43
N TYR A 535 -0.92 -6.96 -17.44
CA TYR A 535 -1.04 -6.29 -18.72
C TYR A 535 -1.98 -5.09 -18.64
N LYS A 536 -1.68 -4.05 -19.41
CA LYS A 536 -2.45 -2.80 -19.42
C LYS A 536 -3.33 -2.74 -20.65
N ILE A 537 -4.52 -2.20 -20.48
CA ILE A 537 -5.40 -1.75 -21.56
C ILE A 537 -4.90 -0.35 -21.98
N ASP A 538 -4.52 -0.16 -23.25
CA ASP A 538 -4.10 1.15 -23.81
C ASP A 538 -4.56 1.24 -25.27
N TYR A 539 -5.78 1.71 -25.49
CA TYR A 539 -6.27 2.00 -26.83
C TYR A 539 -5.89 3.42 -27.26
N LYS A 540 -5.82 3.65 -28.58
CA LYS A 540 -5.48 4.96 -29.14
C LYS A 540 -6.24 5.24 -30.43
N ILE A 541 -6.81 6.44 -30.54
CA ILE A 541 -7.32 6.93 -31.83
C ILE A 541 -6.15 7.41 -32.72
N GLY A 542 -6.09 6.82 -33.91
CA GLY A 542 -5.09 7.06 -34.93
C GLY A 542 -5.47 8.18 -35.91
N ARG A 543 -6.51 8.00 -36.73
CA ARG A 543 -6.99 8.97 -37.74
C ARG A 543 -8.40 8.61 -38.19
N ILE A 544 -9.13 9.59 -38.71
CA ILE A 544 -10.42 9.39 -39.38
C ILE A 544 -10.22 9.46 -40.90
N LYS A 545 -10.89 8.59 -41.64
CA LYS A 545 -11.02 8.64 -43.11
C LYS A 545 -12.49 8.51 -43.52
N LYS A 546 -12.80 8.90 -44.76
CA LYS A 546 -14.09 8.58 -45.39
C LYS A 546 -14.18 7.06 -45.58
N HIS A 547 -15.39 6.52 -45.48
CA HIS A 547 -15.69 5.18 -45.95
C HIS A 547 -16.03 5.30 -47.45
N ASP A 548 -15.28 4.62 -48.31
CA ASP A 548 -15.38 4.83 -49.76
C ASP A 548 -16.68 4.22 -50.34
N GLU A 549 -17.19 3.17 -49.71
CA GLU A 549 -18.40 2.43 -50.15
C GLU A 549 -19.70 2.88 -49.46
N ASP A 550 -19.61 3.51 -48.28
CA ASP A 550 -20.78 3.92 -47.49
C ASP A 550 -20.60 5.36 -47.01
N SER A 551 -21.26 6.28 -47.72
CA SER A 551 -21.14 7.71 -47.44
C SER A 551 -21.70 8.14 -46.08
N SER A 552 -22.47 7.27 -45.41
CA SER A 552 -23.04 7.46 -44.07
C SER A 552 -22.05 7.10 -42.94
N LEU A 553 -20.88 6.53 -43.26
CA LEU A 553 -19.88 6.11 -42.29
C LEU A 553 -18.54 6.84 -42.47
N PHE A 554 -17.80 6.91 -41.37
CA PHE A 554 -16.36 7.18 -41.37
C PHE A 554 -15.60 5.94 -40.88
N LEU A 555 -14.34 5.80 -41.31
CA LEU A 555 -13.42 4.80 -40.79
C LEU A 555 -12.49 5.42 -39.75
N VAL A 556 -12.58 4.93 -38.51
CA VAL A 556 -11.76 5.39 -37.38
C VAL A 556 -10.63 4.39 -37.16
N LYS A 557 -9.39 4.81 -37.34
CA LYS A 557 -8.23 3.96 -37.06
C LYS A 557 -8.02 3.86 -35.55
N ILE A 558 -8.10 2.66 -35.01
CA ILE A 558 -7.78 2.35 -33.61
C ILE A 558 -6.45 1.59 -33.57
N LYS A 559 -5.69 1.80 -32.50
CA LYS A 559 -4.48 1.04 -32.20
C LYS A 559 -4.57 0.54 -30.76
N ASN A 560 -4.34 -0.75 -30.56
CA ASN A 560 -4.06 -1.32 -29.25
C ASN A 560 -2.56 -1.20 -28.99
N ARG A 561 -2.17 -0.44 -27.97
CA ARG A 561 -0.79 -0.31 -27.49
C ARG A 561 -0.54 -1.17 -26.25
N GLY A 562 -1.60 -1.69 -25.65
CA GLY A 562 -1.57 -2.66 -24.57
C GLY A 562 -1.28 -4.07 -25.07
N LYS A 563 -1.39 -5.03 -24.16
CA LYS A 563 -1.29 -6.47 -24.46
C LYS A 563 -2.62 -7.21 -24.34
N ILE A 564 -3.64 -6.57 -23.77
CA ILE A 564 -5.00 -7.13 -23.62
C ILE A 564 -5.86 -6.63 -24.78
N SER A 565 -6.57 -7.54 -25.43
CA SER A 565 -7.57 -7.25 -26.46
C SER A 565 -8.97 -7.31 -25.87
N THR A 566 -9.40 -6.21 -25.26
CA THR A 566 -10.72 -6.07 -24.62
C THR A 566 -11.72 -5.35 -25.54
N PRO A 567 -13.04 -5.57 -25.35
CA PRO A 567 -14.07 -4.68 -25.87
C PRO A 567 -13.85 -3.22 -25.48
N PHE A 568 -14.22 -2.32 -26.38
CA PHE A 568 -14.11 -0.87 -26.18
C PHE A 568 -15.24 -0.14 -26.91
N SER A 569 -15.58 1.05 -26.44
CA SER A 569 -16.58 1.91 -27.07
C SER A 569 -15.94 3.15 -27.69
N ILE A 570 -16.55 3.67 -28.76
CA ILE A 570 -16.27 5.01 -29.29
C ILE A 570 -17.54 5.83 -29.20
N SER A 571 -17.43 7.05 -28.69
CA SER A 571 -18.54 7.98 -28.60
C SER A 571 -18.28 9.24 -29.42
N ALA A 572 -19.34 9.77 -30.03
CA ALA A 572 -19.34 11.06 -30.69
C ALA A 572 -19.83 12.16 -29.75
N ILE A 573 -19.06 13.24 -29.61
CA ILE A 573 -19.28 14.25 -28.58
C ILE A 573 -19.34 15.66 -29.20
N ASN A 574 -20.34 16.46 -28.82
CA ASN A 574 -20.30 17.92 -28.92
C ASN A 574 -20.38 18.55 -27.54
N LYS A 575 -19.35 19.33 -27.18
CA LYS A 575 -19.21 19.88 -25.82
C LYS A 575 -19.17 18.71 -24.81
N GLU A 576 -20.17 18.59 -23.94
CA GLU A 576 -20.29 17.55 -22.92
C GLU A 576 -21.37 16.52 -23.25
N HIS A 577 -22.12 16.70 -24.34
CA HIS A 577 -23.19 15.79 -24.74
C HIS A 577 -22.67 14.68 -25.65
N ILE A 578 -22.94 13.43 -25.27
CA ILE A 578 -22.69 12.22 -26.06
C ILE A 578 -23.90 11.98 -27.00
N TYR A 579 -23.65 11.94 -28.31
CA TYR A 579 -24.72 11.77 -29.32
C TYR A 579 -24.96 10.31 -29.69
N THR A 580 -23.88 9.56 -29.82
CA THR A 580 -23.93 8.15 -30.19
C THR A 580 -22.68 7.47 -29.64
N THR A 581 -22.85 6.25 -29.17
CA THR A 581 -21.79 5.38 -28.70
C THR A 581 -21.92 4.06 -29.47
N VAL A 582 -20.80 3.57 -30.00
CA VAL A 582 -20.71 2.27 -30.69
C VAL A 582 -19.68 1.41 -29.97
N THR A 583 -20.07 0.20 -29.61
CA THR A 583 -19.21 -0.80 -28.95
C THR A 583 -18.60 -1.74 -29.98
N PHE A 584 -17.32 -2.07 -29.80
CA PHE A 584 -16.55 -2.98 -30.64
C PHE A 584 -15.97 -4.12 -29.79
N GLU A 585 -15.90 -5.33 -30.33
CA GLU A 585 -15.53 -6.55 -29.59
C GLU A 585 -14.05 -6.61 -29.17
N SER A 586 -13.09 -6.56 -30.08
CA SER A 586 -11.68 -6.39 -29.71
C SER A 586 -10.82 -6.08 -30.93
N ILE A 587 -9.65 -5.47 -30.70
CA ILE A 587 -8.64 -5.28 -31.74
C ILE A 587 -7.28 -5.77 -31.22
N ALA A 588 -6.63 -6.67 -31.97
CA ALA A 588 -5.33 -7.22 -31.60
C ALA A 588 -4.19 -6.19 -31.64
N LYS A 589 -4.16 -5.33 -32.67
CA LYS A 589 -3.05 -4.38 -32.85
C LYS A 589 -3.45 -3.05 -33.46
N LYS A 590 -4.05 -3.05 -34.64
CA LYS A 590 -4.52 -1.85 -35.32
C LYS A 590 -5.57 -2.21 -36.36
N GLU A 591 -6.66 -1.46 -36.38
CA GLU A 591 -7.75 -1.68 -37.33
C GLU A 591 -8.47 -0.38 -37.65
N PHE A 592 -9.20 -0.33 -38.75
CA PHE A 592 -10.19 0.71 -38.99
C PHE A 592 -11.55 0.14 -38.63
N VAL A 593 -12.27 0.83 -37.75
CA VAL A 593 -13.64 0.48 -37.41
C VAL A 593 -14.62 1.45 -38.06
N PRO A 594 -15.76 0.98 -38.58
CA PRO A 594 -16.82 1.85 -39.10
C PRO A 594 -17.48 2.61 -37.95
N PHE A 595 -17.78 3.89 -38.19
CA PHE A 595 -18.45 4.75 -37.22
C PHE A 595 -19.43 5.69 -37.92
N PRO A 596 -20.65 5.91 -37.40
CA PRO A 596 -21.64 6.79 -38.01
C PRO A 596 -21.11 8.19 -38.27
N LYS A 597 -21.36 8.71 -39.48
CA LYS A 597 -21.03 10.09 -39.83
C LYS A 597 -22.10 11.04 -39.29
N GLY A 598 -21.66 12.16 -38.73
CA GLY A 598 -22.55 13.21 -38.26
C GLY A 598 -21.80 14.51 -38.00
N ASN A 599 -22.53 15.53 -37.53
CA ASN A 599 -21.95 16.83 -37.19
C ASN A 599 -21.41 16.82 -35.75
N TYR A 600 -20.28 16.11 -35.57
CA TYR A 600 -19.62 15.95 -34.27
C TYR A 600 -18.34 16.78 -34.18
N LYS A 601 -18.00 17.27 -32.98
CA LYS A 601 -16.77 18.02 -32.70
C LYS A 601 -15.59 17.08 -32.48
N GLN A 602 -15.83 15.94 -31.83
CA GLN A 602 -14.80 14.95 -31.56
C GLN A 602 -15.37 13.54 -31.41
N LEU A 603 -14.52 12.55 -31.64
CA LEU A 603 -14.74 11.15 -31.27
C LEU A 603 -13.80 10.81 -30.10
N ARG A 604 -14.27 9.98 -29.18
CA ARG A 604 -13.52 9.58 -27.99
C ARG A 604 -13.72 8.09 -27.70
N ILE A 605 -12.64 7.38 -27.39
CA ILE A 605 -12.72 6.03 -26.82
C ILE A 605 -13.13 6.12 -25.37
N ASP A 606 -14.12 5.32 -24.96
CA ASP A 606 -14.59 5.21 -23.58
C ASP A 606 -14.97 6.57 -22.96
N ALA A 607 -15.93 7.26 -23.59
CA ALA A 607 -16.32 8.60 -23.15
C ALA A 607 -16.98 8.65 -21.77
N GLU A 608 -17.57 7.54 -21.33
CA GLU A 608 -18.19 7.35 -20.02
C GLU A 608 -17.22 6.83 -18.95
N GLU A 609 -15.95 6.61 -19.33
CA GLU A 609 -14.86 6.28 -18.43
C GLU A 609 -15.04 4.94 -17.68
N ASN A 610 -15.60 3.94 -18.37
CA ASN A 610 -15.90 2.62 -17.84
C ASN A 610 -14.74 1.61 -18.02
N MET A 611 -13.65 1.99 -18.68
CA MET A 611 -12.49 1.12 -18.92
C MET A 611 -11.30 1.46 -18.03
N LEU A 612 -10.50 0.43 -17.70
CA LEU A 612 -9.20 0.51 -17.02
C LEU A 612 -8.07 1.05 -17.93
N GLU A 613 -8.38 2.10 -18.68
CA GLU A 613 -7.54 2.64 -19.73
C GLU A 613 -6.29 3.33 -19.18
N PHE A 614 -5.11 2.82 -19.51
CA PHE A 614 -3.85 3.31 -18.94
C PHE A 614 -3.55 4.77 -19.32
N SER A 615 -3.97 5.21 -20.52
CA SER A 615 -3.59 6.50 -21.10
C SER A 615 -4.74 7.20 -21.82
N ARG A 616 -5.71 7.76 -21.10
CA ARG A 616 -6.84 8.52 -21.71
C ARG A 616 -6.46 9.70 -22.64
N LYS A 617 -5.25 10.29 -22.53
CA LYS A 617 -4.80 11.43 -23.35
C LYS A 617 -4.61 11.14 -24.84
N ASN A 618 -4.69 9.88 -25.27
CA ASN A 618 -4.58 9.46 -26.66
C ASN A 618 -5.93 8.94 -27.25
N ASN A 619 -7.03 9.09 -26.49
CA ASN A 619 -8.35 8.55 -26.83
C ASN A 619 -9.23 9.49 -27.64
N THR A 620 -8.89 10.78 -27.73
CA THR A 620 -9.74 11.76 -28.42
C THR A 620 -9.16 12.15 -29.79
N ILE A 621 -10.04 12.29 -30.79
CA ILE A 621 -9.74 12.99 -32.03
C ILE A 621 -10.82 14.04 -32.34
N ARG A 622 -10.41 15.29 -32.56
CA ARG A 622 -11.29 16.35 -33.07
C ARG A 622 -11.49 16.20 -34.57
N THR A 623 -12.68 16.50 -35.05
CA THR A 623 -13.01 16.40 -36.49
C THR A 623 -12.36 17.54 -37.30
N LYS A 624 -12.14 18.70 -36.68
CA LYS A 624 -11.58 19.93 -37.29
C LYS A 624 -10.40 20.50 -36.47
N GLY A 625 -9.64 21.43 -37.06
CA GLY A 625 -8.50 22.13 -36.42
C GLY A 625 -7.12 21.53 -36.69
N LEU A 626 -6.06 22.24 -36.28
CA LEU A 626 -4.65 21.85 -36.48
C LEU A 626 -4.18 20.80 -35.47
N PHE A 627 -4.59 20.90 -34.20
CA PHE A 627 -4.20 19.99 -33.12
C PHE A 627 -5.31 18.98 -32.80
N LYS A 628 -5.68 18.16 -33.81
CA LYS A 628 -6.83 17.25 -33.69
C LYS A 628 -6.68 16.17 -32.62
N LYS A 629 -5.45 15.81 -32.24
CA LYS A 629 -5.15 14.69 -31.33
C LYS A 629 -4.52 15.13 -30.01
N THR A 630 -4.51 16.42 -29.75
CA THR A 630 -3.87 16.99 -28.56
C THR A 630 -4.96 17.55 -27.66
N GLU A 631 -4.99 17.05 -26.43
CA GLU A 631 -5.88 17.59 -25.40
C GLU A 631 -5.57 19.07 -25.12
N PRO A 632 -6.57 19.89 -24.77
CA PRO A 632 -6.35 21.30 -24.46
C PRO A 632 -5.33 21.49 -23.33
N ILE A 633 -4.49 22.53 -23.43
CA ILE A 633 -3.61 22.93 -22.33
C ILE A 633 -4.46 23.56 -21.22
N ARG A 634 -4.18 23.21 -19.97
CA ARG A 634 -4.80 23.83 -18.79
C ARG A 634 -3.71 24.36 -17.86
N LEU A 635 -3.68 25.67 -17.66
CA LEU A 635 -2.84 26.29 -16.64
C LEU A 635 -3.51 26.12 -15.27
N GLN A 636 -2.76 25.67 -14.26
CA GLN A 636 -3.27 25.46 -12.90
C GLN A 636 -2.25 25.90 -11.85
N TRP A 637 -2.68 26.56 -10.79
CA TRP A 637 -1.78 27.19 -9.81
C TRP A 637 -1.03 26.20 -8.90
N LEU A 638 -1.55 24.98 -8.72
CA LEU A 638 -0.94 23.95 -7.89
C LEU A 638 -1.10 22.57 -8.55
N GLY A 639 -0.22 21.64 -8.19
CA GLY A 639 -0.33 20.24 -8.60
C GLY A 639 -1.68 19.63 -8.21
N SER A 640 -2.21 18.77 -9.06
CA SER A 640 -3.52 18.11 -8.91
C SER A 640 -3.49 16.65 -9.38
N ILE A 641 -4.63 15.96 -9.30
CA ILE A 641 -4.79 14.64 -9.93
C ILE A 641 -4.77 14.82 -11.46
N ASP A 642 -4.14 13.86 -12.16
CA ASP A 642 -3.97 13.93 -13.62
C ASP A 642 -5.32 13.80 -14.34
N ASN A 643 -5.68 14.82 -15.11
CA ASN A 643 -6.89 14.82 -15.91
C ASN A 643 -6.66 14.11 -17.25
N GLY A 644 -7.48 13.11 -17.57
CA GLY A 644 -7.38 12.33 -18.81
C GLY A 644 -7.62 13.14 -20.09
N HIS A 645 -8.31 14.28 -19.99
CA HIS A 645 -8.79 15.09 -21.12
C HIS A 645 -8.14 16.48 -21.19
N LYS A 646 -7.09 16.74 -20.38
CA LYS A 646 -6.39 18.02 -20.36
C LYS A 646 -4.88 17.83 -20.20
N ASN A 647 -4.11 18.68 -20.86
CA ASN A 647 -2.68 18.80 -20.65
C ASN A 647 -2.41 19.85 -19.56
N GLN A 648 -2.38 19.40 -18.30
CA GLN A 648 -2.14 20.26 -17.14
C GLN A 648 -0.69 20.74 -17.10
N LEU A 649 -0.53 22.07 -17.02
CA LEU A 649 0.71 22.77 -16.74
C LEU A 649 0.50 23.56 -15.45
N TYR A 650 1.23 23.14 -14.42
CA TYR A 650 1.19 23.76 -13.11
C TYR A 650 2.12 24.96 -13.04
N TYR A 651 1.72 26.01 -12.33
CA TYR A 651 2.55 27.18 -12.07
C TYR A 651 2.42 27.63 -10.62
N THR A 652 3.52 27.75 -9.87
CA THR A 652 3.46 28.15 -8.46
C THR A 652 4.49 29.24 -8.18
N PRO A 653 4.12 30.38 -7.55
CA PRO A 653 5.09 31.36 -7.09
C PRO A 653 6.12 30.71 -6.16
N LEU A 654 7.38 31.06 -6.36
CA LEU A 654 8.50 30.56 -5.55
C LEU A 654 9.20 31.72 -4.88
N VAL A 655 9.52 31.51 -3.61
CA VAL A 655 10.45 32.36 -2.85
C VAL A 655 11.60 31.49 -2.36
N ALA A 656 12.80 32.04 -2.38
CA ALA A 656 13.98 31.38 -1.88
C ALA A 656 14.91 32.41 -1.24
N TRP A 657 15.88 31.94 -0.44
CA TRP A 657 16.89 32.81 0.14
C TRP A 657 18.20 32.04 0.34
N ASN A 658 19.33 32.72 0.10
CA ASN A 658 20.64 32.29 0.60
C ASN A 658 21.52 33.53 0.87
N LYS A 659 22.65 33.34 1.57
CA LYS A 659 23.55 34.42 1.99
C LYS A 659 24.13 35.23 0.83
N HIS A 660 24.36 34.62 -0.33
CA HIS A 660 25.05 35.26 -1.47
C HIS A 660 24.09 35.93 -2.44
N ASN A 661 22.91 35.33 -2.66
CA ASN A 661 21.86 35.84 -3.54
C ASN A 661 20.88 36.77 -2.83
N GLY A 662 20.80 36.70 -1.50
CA GLY A 662 19.75 37.35 -0.72
C GLY A 662 18.38 36.73 -0.99
N PHE A 663 17.33 37.54 -0.85
CA PHE A 663 15.97 37.14 -1.21
C PHE A 663 15.87 36.88 -2.72
N MET A 664 15.14 35.84 -3.08
CA MET A 664 14.86 35.44 -4.46
C MET A 664 13.37 35.23 -4.64
N ALA A 665 12.83 35.66 -5.77
CA ALA A 665 11.44 35.38 -6.15
C ALA A 665 11.33 34.98 -7.61
N GLY A 666 10.35 34.15 -7.94
CA GLY A 666 10.04 33.75 -9.31
C GLY A 666 8.87 32.79 -9.38
N ILE A 667 8.86 31.94 -10.41
CA ILE A 667 7.74 31.04 -10.70
C ILE A 667 8.26 29.64 -11.07
N ALA A 668 7.69 28.61 -10.47
CA ALA A 668 7.88 27.23 -10.91
C ALA A 668 6.83 26.88 -11.95
N LEU A 669 7.23 26.35 -13.11
CA LEU A 669 6.38 25.74 -14.12
C LEU A 669 6.67 24.24 -14.17
N TYR A 670 5.66 23.39 -13.99
CA TYR A 670 5.87 21.95 -13.86
C TYR A 670 4.65 21.14 -14.29
N ASN A 671 4.81 19.84 -14.51
CA ASN A 671 3.70 18.96 -14.89
C ASN A 671 3.57 17.71 -14.01
N ASN A 672 4.46 17.52 -13.04
CA ASN A 672 4.43 16.41 -12.10
C ASN A 672 3.55 16.73 -10.89
N ALA A 673 2.81 15.73 -10.41
CA ALA A 673 1.95 15.82 -9.23
C ALA A 673 1.89 14.45 -8.54
N ILE A 674 0.69 13.96 -8.22
CA ILE A 674 0.47 12.69 -7.49
C ILE A 674 0.78 11.48 -8.39
N LEU A 675 0.17 11.42 -9.59
CA LEU A 675 0.38 10.32 -10.54
C LEU A 675 1.65 10.53 -11.37
N GLN A 676 2.55 9.54 -11.36
CA GLN A 676 3.77 9.58 -12.15
C GLN A 676 3.45 9.65 -13.66
N LYS A 677 4.15 10.52 -14.37
CA LYS A 677 4.03 10.66 -15.84
C LYS A 677 5.28 10.11 -16.52
N LYS A 678 5.13 9.64 -17.76
CA LYS A 678 6.30 9.24 -18.58
C LYS A 678 7.25 10.40 -18.81
N THR A 679 6.73 11.59 -19.08
CA THR A 679 7.52 12.81 -19.25
C THR A 679 7.21 13.77 -18.12
N GLU A 680 8.23 14.18 -17.40
CA GLU A 680 8.13 15.11 -16.27
C GLU A 680 9.14 16.23 -16.41
N TYR A 681 8.72 17.45 -16.07
CA TYR A 681 9.62 18.60 -16.09
C TYR A 681 9.25 19.61 -15.01
N VAL A 682 10.26 20.36 -14.59
CA VAL A 682 10.16 21.52 -13.70
C VAL A 682 11.09 22.59 -14.24
N LEU A 683 10.61 23.83 -14.34
CA LEU A 683 11.37 25.00 -14.72
C LEU A 683 11.06 26.10 -13.70
N ALA A 684 12.07 26.54 -12.96
CA ALA A 684 11.91 27.48 -11.86
C ALA A 684 12.92 28.64 -11.97
N PRO A 685 12.71 29.59 -12.90
CA PRO A 685 13.47 30.82 -12.96
C PRO A 685 13.17 31.70 -11.74
N LEU A 686 14.22 32.30 -11.18
CA LEU A 686 14.19 33.18 -10.02
C LEU A 686 15.04 34.42 -10.32
N TRP A 687 14.63 35.56 -9.79
CA TRP A 687 15.45 36.76 -9.71
C TRP A 687 16.01 36.91 -8.30
N ALA A 688 17.33 37.02 -8.16
CA ALA A 688 17.99 37.26 -6.88
C ALA A 688 18.17 38.76 -6.65
N PHE A 689 17.49 39.30 -5.63
CA PHE A 689 17.49 40.74 -5.35
C PHE A 689 18.79 41.21 -4.69
N GLY A 690 19.48 40.34 -3.94
CA GLY A 690 20.74 40.68 -3.30
C GLY A 690 21.91 40.71 -4.28
N SER A 691 22.03 39.69 -5.13
CA SER A 691 23.10 39.60 -6.13
C SER A 691 22.78 40.27 -7.47
N GLN A 692 21.51 40.64 -7.71
CA GLN A 692 21.02 41.17 -8.99
C GLN A 692 21.28 40.24 -10.19
N THR A 693 21.17 38.93 -9.96
CA THR A 693 21.45 37.90 -10.98
C THR A 693 20.25 36.99 -11.22
N PRO A 694 20.07 36.47 -12.46
CA PRO A 694 19.13 35.40 -12.72
C PRO A 694 19.63 34.10 -12.09
N THR A 695 18.76 33.41 -11.36
CA THR A 695 19.04 32.15 -10.68
C THR A 695 17.90 31.17 -10.90
N GLY A 696 18.06 29.92 -10.47
CA GLY A 696 16.97 28.95 -10.52
C GLY A 696 17.42 27.53 -10.79
N PHE A 697 16.42 26.68 -11.05
CA PHE A 697 16.65 25.28 -11.41
C PHE A 697 15.71 24.83 -12.54
N ALA A 698 16.17 23.84 -13.30
CA ALA A 698 15.39 23.15 -14.31
C ALA A 698 15.65 21.65 -14.24
N SER A 699 14.63 20.85 -14.52
CA SER A 699 14.73 19.39 -14.61
C SER A 699 13.79 18.93 -15.72
N ALA A 700 14.25 18.01 -16.55
CA ALA A 700 13.41 17.28 -17.49
C ALA A 700 13.74 15.80 -17.40
N ALA A 701 12.73 14.93 -17.41
CA ALA A 701 12.90 13.49 -17.27
C ALA A 701 11.93 12.70 -18.15
N TYR A 702 12.40 11.56 -18.64
CA TYR A 702 11.63 10.56 -19.35
C TYR A 702 11.80 9.19 -18.68
N THR A 703 10.69 8.56 -18.27
CA THR A 703 10.69 7.24 -17.62
C THR A 703 10.26 6.16 -18.61
N ILE A 704 11.10 5.14 -18.72
CA ILE A 704 10.87 3.92 -19.50
C ILE A 704 10.56 2.79 -18.51
N PHE A 705 9.64 1.90 -18.88
CA PHE A 705 9.25 0.71 -18.11
C PHE A 705 9.59 -0.55 -18.93
N PRO A 706 10.82 -1.11 -18.78
CA PRO A 706 11.20 -2.34 -19.46
C PRO A 706 10.47 -3.56 -18.86
N ASN A 707 10.28 -4.61 -19.66
CA ASN A 707 9.63 -5.86 -19.21
C ASN A 707 10.64 -6.95 -18.80
N ALA A 708 11.87 -6.57 -18.44
CA ALA A 708 12.99 -7.50 -18.19
C ALA A 708 13.67 -7.21 -16.84
N LEU A 709 15.00 -7.16 -16.82
CA LEU A 709 15.84 -6.98 -15.61
C LEU A 709 15.53 -5.70 -14.81
N PHE A 710 15.04 -4.65 -15.45
CA PHE A 710 14.81 -3.34 -14.83
C PHE A 710 13.32 -3.05 -14.69
N ARG A 711 12.91 -2.59 -13.50
CA ARG A 711 11.56 -2.07 -13.23
C ARG A 711 11.35 -0.74 -13.95
N THR A 712 12.32 0.16 -13.82
CA THR A 712 12.29 1.51 -14.40
C THR A 712 13.67 1.96 -14.86
N VAL A 713 13.72 2.67 -15.99
CA VAL A 713 14.88 3.43 -16.44
C VAL A 713 14.44 4.88 -16.62
N ARG A 714 14.92 5.77 -15.75
CA ARG A 714 14.60 7.20 -15.79
C ARG A 714 15.79 7.97 -16.33
N LEU A 715 15.62 8.56 -17.51
CA LEU A 715 16.59 9.44 -18.15
C LEU A 715 16.23 10.88 -17.78
N ALA A 716 17.14 11.62 -17.17
CA ALA A 716 16.89 12.99 -16.76
C ALA A 716 18.05 13.93 -17.05
N VAL A 717 17.76 15.23 -17.15
CA VAL A 717 18.76 16.30 -17.19
C VAL A 717 18.35 17.33 -16.14
N ASN A 718 19.26 17.61 -15.21
CA ASN A 718 19.06 18.59 -14.14
C ASN A 718 20.00 19.78 -14.35
N ALA A 719 19.51 21.01 -14.28
CA ALA A 719 20.32 22.22 -14.35
C ALA A 719 20.01 23.17 -13.18
N ARG A 720 21.02 23.92 -12.71
CA ARG A 720 20.85 24.91 -11.64
C ARG A 720 21.89 26.03 -11.75
N SER A 721 21.52 27.23 -11.32
CA SER A 721 22.42 28.40 -11.27
C SER A 721 22.15 29.24 -10.02
N PHE A 722 23.18 29.50 -9.21
CA PHE A 722 23.11 30.34 -8.01
C PHE A 722 24.47 30.97 -7.72
N SER A 723 24.52 31.95 -6.82
CA SER A 723 25.78 32.46 -6.29
C SER A 723 26.31 31.54 -5.19
N HIS A 724 27.62 31.26 -5.23
CA HIS A 724 28.28 30.37 -4.26
C HIS A 724 29.23 31.09 -3.32
N TYR A 725 29.58 32.33 -3.65
CA TYR A 725 30.46 33.18 -2.84
C TYR A 725 30.19 34.65 -3.17
N THR A 726 30.54 35.55 -2.25
CA THR A 726 30.47 37.00 -2.46
C THR A 726 31.79 37.61 -2.02
N PHE A 727 32.53 38.20 -2.96
CA PHE A 727 33.82 38.83 -2.73
C PHE A 727 33.69 40.34 -2.92
N ASN A 728 33.96 41.16 -1.89
CA ASN A 728 33.87 42.62 -1.97
C ASN A 728 32.57 43.13 -2.65
N SER A 729 31.43 42.58 -2.25
CA SER A 729 30.10 42.85 -2.83
C SER A 729 29.86 42.35 -4.27
N THR A 730 30.84 41.69 -4.90
CA THR A 730 30.69 41.00 -6.19
C THR A 730 30.25 39.55 -5.96
N PRO A 731 29.06 39.13 -6.45
CA PRO A 731 28.63 37.74 -6.37
C PRO A 731 29.37 36.88 -7.41
N LEU A 732 29.86 35.71 -6.98
CA LEU A 732 30.42 34.70 -7.87
C LEU A 732 29.40 33.58 -8.07
N ASN A 733 29.07 33.31 -9.33
CA ASN A 733 28.03 32.37 -9.72
C ASN A 733 28.60 31.03 -10.14
N TYR A 734 27.76 30.00 -10.05
CA TYR A 734 28.01 28.73 -10.72
C TYR A 734 26.80 28.36 -11.58
N PHE A 735 27.05 27.69 -12.68
CA PHE A 735 26.07 27.01 -13.50
C PHE A 735 26.42 25.53 -13.56
N LYS A 736 25.43 24.68 -13.30
CA LYS A 736 25.58 23.22 -13.38
C LYS A 736 24.51 22.66 -14.29
N TRP A 737 24.89 21.67 -15.10
CA TRP A 737 23.95 20.77 -15.77
C TRP A 737 24.43 19.32 -15.66
N ALA A 738 23.49 18.39 -15.48
CA ALA A 738 23.77 17.01 -15.17
C ALA A 738 22.75 16.05 -15.81
N PRO A 739 23.05 15.47 -16.99
CA PRO A 739 22.35 14.30 -17.47
C PRO A 739 22.59 13.11 -16.54
N GLU A 740 21.54 12.33 -16.31
CA GLU A 740 21.57 11.12 -15.49
C GLU A 740 20.64 10.04 -16.04
N ALA A 741 21.02 8.78 -15.82
CA ALA A 741 20.19 7.61 -15.95
C ALA A 741 20.07 6.96 -14.57
N ASP A 742 18.86 6.95 -14.03
CA ASP A 742 18.52 6.26 -12.77
C ASP A 742 17.75 4.99 -13.10
N ILE A 743 18.38 3.85 -12.80
CA ILE A 743 17.89 2.51 -13.13
C ILE A 743 17.51 1.82 -11.84
N THR A 744 16.25 1.39 -11.74
CA THR A 744 15.80 0.53 -10.64
C THR A 744 15.59 -0.89 -11.14
N PHE A 745 16.19 -1.85 -10.45
CA PHE A 745 16.09 -3.26 -10.80
C PHE A 745 14.72 -3.82 -10.43
N LYS A 746 14.27 -4.82 -11.20
CA LYS A 746 13.04 -5.55 -10.88
C LYS A 746 13.26 -6.39 -9.63
N LYS A 747 12.34 -6.34 -8.67
CA LYS A 747 12.33 -7.23 -7.51
C LYS A 747 11.91 -8.63 -7.93
N GLN A 748 12.44 -9.66 -7.27
CA GLN A 748 12.01 -11.05 -7.49
C GLN A 748 10.56 -11.24 -7.07
N ASP A 749 10.18 -10.66 -5.93
CA ASP A 749 8.84 -10.65 -5.37
C ASP A 749 8.45 -9.21 -4.97
N ALA A 750 7.15 -8.90 -4.97
CA ALA A 750 6.63 -7.56 -4.68
C ALA A 750 6.87 -7.13 -3.21
N ARG A 751 6.83 -8.08 -2.26
CA ARG A 751 7.04 -7.82 -0.83
C ARG A 751 8.51 -7.73 -0.43
N ASN A 752 9.44 -8.12 -1.31
CA ASN A 752 10.87 -8.02 -1.07
C ASN A 752 11.28 -6.57 -0.71
N LYS A 753 11.88 -6.39 0.46
CA LYS A 753 12.29 -5.08 0.99
C LYS A 753 13.58 -4.55 0.38
N ASN A 754 14.35 -5.41 -0.30
CA ASN A 754 15.57 -5.02 -0.98
C ASN A 754 15.24 -4.31 -2.30
N THR A 755 15.77 -3.10 -2.45
CA THR A 755 15.72 -2.33 -3.68
C THR A 755 17.14 -2.02 -4.13
N ILE A 756 17.40 -2.27 -5.42
CA ILE A 756 18.68 -2.02 -6.05
C ILE A 756 18.52 -0.88 -7.05
N HIS A 757 19.38 0.13 -6.92
CA HIS A 757 19.46 1.27 -7.81
C HIS A 757 20.85 1.40 -8.43
N LEU A 758 20.90 1.75 -9.70
CA LEU A 758 22.11 2.14 -10.40
C LEU A 758 21.92 3.54 -10.97
N LEU A 759 22.72 4.50 -10.49
CA LEU A 759 22.79 5.85 -11.01
C LEU A 759 24.03 6.00 -11.88
N ILE A 760 23.83 6.44 -13.12
CA ILE A 760 24.89 6.85 -14.03
C ILE A 760 24.67 8.33 -14.32
N ARG A 761 25.66 9.17 -14.03
CA ARG A 761 25.49 10.61 -14.08
C ARG A 761 26.75 11.31 -14.54
N HIS A 762 26.59 12.35 -15.36
CA HIS A 762 27.68 13.22 -15.78
C HIS A 762 27.36 14.64 -15.35
N VAL A 763 28.15 15.20 -14.43
CA VAL A 763 27.94 16.54 -13.87
C VAL A 763 28.93 17.51 -14.51
N ASN A 764 28.43 18.55 -15.14
CA ASN A 764 29.24 19.68 -15.61
C ASN A 764 29.03 20.88 -14.72
N VAL A 765 30.11 21.56 -14.39
CA VAL A 765 30.09 22.77 -13.59
C VAL A 765 30.94 23.84 -14.25
N THR A 766 30.35 25.01 -14.39
CA THR A 766 31.02 26.27 -14.71
C THR A 766 30.89 27.16 -13.49
N GLU A 767 31.99 27.65 -12.92
CA GLU A 767 31.96 28.52 -11.74
C GLU A 767 32.88 29.73 -11.91
N GLU A 768 32.46 30.87 -11.38
CA GLU A 768 33.28 32.07 -11.27
C GLU A 768 34.13 31.97 -10.00
N MET A 769 35.42 32.27 -10.11
CA MET A 769 36.37 32.28 -9.01
C MET A 769 37.26 33.53 -9.06
N LEU A 770 37.79 33.93 -7.91
CA LEU A 770 38.82 34.96 -7.82
C LEU A 770 40.15 34.39 -8.34
N ASP A 771 40.80 35.11 -9.23
CA ASP A 771 42.18 34.85 -9.66
C ASP A 771 43.17 35.73 -8.87
N ILE A 772 44.48 35.54 -9.07
CA ILE A 772 45.50 36.29 -8.33
C ILE A 772 45.31 37.80 -8.59
N PRO A 773 45.07 38.63 -7.55
CA PRO A 773 44.93 40.07 -7.74
C PRO A 773 46.27 40.65 -8.17
N PHE A 774 46.25 41.60 -9.11
CA PHE A 774 47.44 42.36 -9.48
C PHE A 774 47.28 43.80 -9.04
N ILE A 775 48.41 44.44 -8.72
CA ILE A 775 48.45 45.85 -8.40
C ILE A 775 48.71 46.59 -9.72
N ASP A 776 47.84 47.52 -10.10
CA ASP A 776 48.06 48.35 -11.27
C ASP A 776 49.25 49.32 -11.08
N ALA A 777 49.61 50.04 -12.14
CA ALA A 777 50.71 50.99 -12.11
C ALA A 777 50.49 52.16 -11.12
N GLN A 778 49.27 52.31 -10.58
CA GLN A 778 48.86 53.34 -9.64
C GLN A 778 48.76 52.83 -8.19
N GLY A 779 49.11 51.55 -7.94
CA GLY A 779 49.04 50.96 -6.60
C GLY A 779 47.66 50.41 -6.22
N THR A 780 46.71 50.35 -7.15
CA THR A 780 45.35 49.84 -6.91
C THR A 780 45.31 48.32 -7.09
N LEU A 781 44.75 47.62 -6.10
CA LEU A 781 44.54 46.18 -6.18
C LEU A 781 43.37 45.87 -7.12
N ILE A 782 43.66 45.33 -8.31
CA ILE A 782 42.67 44.88 -9.29
C ILE A 782 42.42 43.39 -9.10
N ASN A 783 41.17 43.05 -8.80
CA ASN A 783 40.72 41.66 -8.71
C ASN A 783 40.39 41.13 -10.10
N ILE A 784 41.05 40.05 -10.51
CA ILE A 784 40.71 39.32 -11.74
C ILE A 784 39.73 38.22 -11.37
N PHE A 785 38.66 38.06 -12.15
CA PHE A 785 37.75 36.92 -12.04
C PHE A 785 38.01 35.95 -13.18
N LYS A 786 38.12 34.66 -12.87
CA LYS A 786 38.30 33.59 -13.84
C LYS A 786 37.10 32.66 -13.80
N THR A 787 36.70 32.16 -14.97
CA THR A 787 35.72 31.09 -15.08
C THR A 787 36.45 29.75 -15.10
N ASN A 788 36.11 28.89 -14.14
CA ASN A 788 36.59 27.53 -14.05
C ASN A 788 35.54 26.57 -14.61
N TYR A 789 36.00 25.55 -15.33
CA TYR A 789 35.15 24.50 -15.90
C TYR A 789 35.71 23.12 -15.51
N TYR A 790 34.84 22.26 -15.01
CA TYR A 790 35.17 20.87 -14.73
C TYR A 790 33.95 19.99 -14.83
N TYR A 791 34.20 18.68 -14.93
CA TYR A 791 33.17 17.67 -14.92
C TYR A 791 33.46 16.59 -13.87
N ILE A 792 32.41 15.86 -13.49
CA ILE A 792 32.49 14.64 -12.68
C ILE A 792 31.57 13.61 -13.30
N ASN A 793 32.14 12.47 -13.73
CA ASN A 793 31.37 11.26 -14.01
C ASN A 793 31.12 10.53 -12.70
N GLU A 794 29.87 10.13 -12.44
CA GLU A 794 29.46 9.43 -11.23
C GLU A 794 28.73 8.14 -11.62
N LEU A 795 29.21 7.02 -11.06
CA LEU A 795 28.56 5.73 -11.09
C LEU A 795 28.27 5.30 -9.65
N ARG A 796 27.00 5.20 -9.28
CA ARG A 796 26.59 4.81 -7.93
C ARG A 796 25.66 3.61 -7.97
N PHE A 797 26.10 2.53 -7.33
CA PHE A 797 25.27 1.37 -7.04
C PHE A 797 24.76 1.47 -5.61
N THR A 798 23.46 1.30 -5.40
CA THR A 798 22.82 1.36 -4.08
C THR A 798 22.00 0.10 -3.85
N LEU A 799 22.23 -0.56 -2.72
CA LEU A 799 21.34 -1.58 -2.16
C LEU A 799 20.70 -1.00 -0.90
N GLN A 800 19.37 -0.94 -0.88
CA GLN A 800 18.62 -0.47 0.27
C GLN A 800 17.62 -1.54 0.71
N ASN A 801 17.48 -1.73 2.01
CA ASN A 801 16.44 -2.54 2.60
C ASN A 801 15.53 -1.65 3.47
N SER A 802 14.22 -1.74 3.22
CA SER A 802 13.20 -0.94 3.90
C SER A 802 12.50 -1.65 5.08
N ASP A 803 13.13 -2.69 5.65
CA ASP A 803 12.61 -3.42 6.83
C ASP A 803 12.24 -2.47 7.97
N ALA A 804 11.14 -2.77 8.65
CA ALA A 804 10.61 -1.89 9.68
C ALA A 804 11.43 -1.93 10.97
N ILE A 805 12.16 -3.01 11.26
CA ILE A 805 12.96 -3.17 12.47
C ILE A 805 14.42 -2.81 12.22
N ASN A 806 14.98 -3.36 11.13
CA ASN A 806 16.42 -3.34 10.85
C ASN A 806 16.74 -2.83 9.43
N PRO A 807 16.31 -1.61 9.05
CA PRO A 807 16.60 -1.10 7.71
C PRO A 807 18.10 -0.87 7.53
N PHE A 808 18.58 -1.10 6.32
CA PHE A 808 19.96 -0.83 5.96
C PHE A 808 20.09 -0.17 4.59
N HIS A 809 21.20 0.52 4.38
CA HIS A 809 21.54 1.17 3.13
C HIS A 809 23.04 0.99 2.87
N ALA A 810 23.38 0.33 1.78
CA ALA A 810 24.75 0.18 1.30
C ALA A 810 24.88 0.80 -0.08
N SER A 811 25.95 1.55 -0.32
CA SER A 811 26.25 2.11 -1.62
C SER A 811 27.74 2.03 -1.95
N VAL A 812 28.02 1.82 -3.23
CA VAL A 812 29.34 1.96 -3.82
C VAL A 812 29.25 3.11 -4.81
N ASN A 813 30.10 4.11 -4.63
CA ASN A 813 30.18 5.27 -5.51
C ASN A 813 31.57 5.32 -6.16
N ILE A 814 31.60 5.59 -7.47
CA ILE A 814 32.80 5.81 -8.25
C ILE A 814 32.65 7.16 -8.93
N GLN A 815 33.61 8.04 -8.71
CA GLN A 815 33.66 9.37 -9.29
C GLN A 815 34.95 9.57 -10.08
N GLN A 816 34.84 10.13 -11.28
CA GLN A 816 35.97 10.35 -12.17
C GLN A 816 35.95 11.76 -12.76
N ASN A 817 37.11 12.40 -12.80
CA ASN A 817 37.37 13.56 -13.66
C ASN A 817 38.73 13.40 -14.34
N GLU A 818 39.16 14.43 -15.08
CA GLU A 818 40.42 14.44 -15.82
C GLU A 818 41.63 13.99 -14.97
N ASN A 819 41.69 14.39 -13.70
CA ASN A 819 42.86 14.22 -12.84
C ASN A 819 42.63 13.29 -11.63
N MET A 820 41.44 12.69 -11.48
CA MET A 820 41.19 11.74 -10.39
C MET A 820 40.20 10.64 -10.75
N LEU A 821 40.40 9.49 -10.10
CA LEU A 821 39.41 8.42 -9.98
C LEU A 821 39.29 8.04 -8.51
N LYS A 822 38.12 8.30 -7.93
CA LYS A 822 37.83 8.18 -6.51
C LYS A 822 36.67 7.22 -6.30
N THR A 823 36.78 6.33 -5.31
CA THR A 823 35.71 5.37 -4.98
C THR A 823 35.43 5.33 -3.49
N ASN A 824 34.17 5.14 -3.12
CA ASN A 824 33.80 4.93 -1.73
C ASN A 824 32.72 3.86 -1.59
N LEU A 825 32.80 3.15 -0.47
CA LEU A 825 31.75 2.30 0.06
C LEU A 825 31.17 2.99 1.29
N GLU A 826 29.85 3.12 1.34
CA GLU A 826 29.11 3.57 2.50
C GLU A 826 28.09 2.50 2.89
N ALA A 827 28.07 2.09 4.15
CA ALA A 827 27.09 1.16 4.69
C ALA A 827 26.48 1.72 5.97
N ASN A 828 25.15 1.83 6.01
CA ASN A 828 24.38 2.28 7.16
C ASN A 828 23.45 1.15 7.60
N TYR A 829 23.43 0.85 8.89
CA TYR A 829 22.54 -0.13 9.51
C TYR A 829 21.86 0.51 10.71
N PHE A 830 20.54 0.41 10.77
CA PHE A 830 19.77 0.94 11.88
C PHE A 830 19.05 -0.19 12.62
N PHE A 831 19.26 -0.29 13.93
CA PHE A 831 18.57 -1.23 14.81
C PHE A 831 17.52 -0.50 15.63
N ARG A 832 16.24 -0.80 15.40
CA ARG A 832 15.13 -0.24 16.17
C ARG A 832 14.90 -1.04 17.46
N TYR A 833 14.88 -0.37 18.61
CA TYR A 833 14.62 -1.02 19.91
C TYR A 833 13.30 -0.57 20.57
N LYS A 834 12.52 0.31 19.92
CA LYS A 834 11.17 0.73 20.34
C LYS A 834 10.27 0.97 19.14
N GLU A 835 8.96 0.92 19.34
CA GLU A 835 7.95 1.17 18.31
C GLU A 835 8.16 2.48 17.52
N SER A 836 8.56 3.56 18.19
CA SER A 836 8.81 4.85 17.52
C SER A 836 9.92 4.74 16.45
N LYS A 837 9.59 5.12 15.21
CA LYS A 837 10.47 4.99 14.03
C LYS A 837 11.83 5.68 14.17
N SER A 838 11.94 6.71 15.01
CA SER A 838 13.18 7.44 15.25
C SER A 838 14.03 6.88 16.39
N LYS A 839 13.54 5.88 17.13
CA LYS A 839 14.19 5.34 18.32
C LYS A 839 14.99 4.08 18.02
N GLY A 840 16.30 4.25 17.84
CA GLY A 840 17.19 3.15 17.51
C GLY A 840 18.66 3.50 17.61
N PHE A 841 19.49 2.52 17.25
CA PHE A 841 20.95 2.59 17.16
C PHE A 841 21.35 2.58 15.69
N ASN A 842 22.07 3.60 15.24
CA ASN A 842 22.55 3.74 13.87
C ASN A 842 24.05 3.50 13.83
N ILE A 843 24.49 2.67 12.87
CA ILE A 843 25.89 2.40 12.58
C ILE A 843 26.14 2.77 11.13
N ARG A 844 27.09 3.67 10.89
CA ARG A 844 27.57 4.01 9.56
C ARG A 844 29.03 3.64 9.43
N PHE A 845 29.36 2.96 8.36
CA PHE A 845 30.72 2.71 7.89
C PHE A 845 30.97 3.48 6.59
N PHE A 846 32.14 4.07 6.50
CA PHE A 846 32.62 4.74 5.31
C PHE A 846 34.05 4.32 5.01
N VAL A 847 34.30 3.91 3.77
CA VAL A 847 35.63 3.56 3.25
C VAL A 847 35.80 4.27 1.92
N GLY A 848 36.74 5.20 1.86
CA GLY A 848 37.05 5.99 0.67
C GLY A 848 38.49 5.82 0.23
N ARG A 849 38.72 5.67 -1.07
CA ARG A 849 40.06 5.56 -1.67
C ARG A 849 40.12 6.23 -3.04
N PHE A 850 41.22 6.93 -3.31
CA PHE A 850 41.63 7.30 -4.65
C PHE A 850 42.37 6.14 -5.32
N LEU A 851 41.95 5.78 -6.54
CA LEU A 851 42.72 4.88 -7.41
C LEU A 851 43.88 5.64 -8.05
N TYR A 852 43.65 6.91 -8.40
CA TYR A 852 44.69 7.91 -8.66
C TYR A 852 44.16 9.30 -8.34
N ASN A 853 45.07 10.22 -7.99
CA ASN A 853 44.75 11.62 -7.72
C ASN A 853 45.94 12.52 -8.11
N ASN A 854 45.90 13.03 -9.34
CA ASN A 854 46.88 13.98 -9.86
C ASN A 854 46.36 15.43 -9.74
N ASN A 855 45.30 15.66 -8.96
CA ASN A 855 44.68 16.96 -8.86
C ASN A 855 45.49 17.86 -7.92
N THR A 856 45.90 19.03 -8.41
CA THR A 856 46.54 20.06 -7.58
C THR A 856 45.53 20.79 -6.69
N ASN A 857 44.23 20.71 -7.02
CA ASN A 857 43.14 21.29 -6.24
C ASN A 857 42.62 20.30 -5.19
N THR A 858 42.73 20.67 -3.92
CA THR A 858 42.30 19.84 -2.78
C THR A 858 40.78 19.71 -2.63
N ARG A 859 39.97 20.41 -3.45
CA ARG A 859 38.50 20.36 -3.36
C ARG A 859 37.89 18.98 -3.58
N PHE A 860 38.62 18.03 -4.19
CA PHE A 860 38.09 16.69 -4.45
C PHE A 860 38.55 15.65 -3.41
N ASN A 861 39.49 16.05 -2.55
CA ASN A 861 40.07 15.20 -1.51
C ASN A 861 39.03 14.81 -0.45
N TYR A 862 39.29 13.71 0.24
CA TYR A 862 38.43 13.26 1.33
C TYR A 862 38.53 14.16 2.55
N THR A 863 37.46 14.24 3.31
CA THR A 863 37.36 15.07 4.51
C THR A 863 36.59 14.36 5.62
N PHE A 864 36.97 14.63 6.88
CA PHE A 864 36.22 14.10 8.02
C PHE A 864 34.85 14.77 8.18
N SER A 865 34.79 16.09 8.03
CA SER A 865 33.62 16.92 8.42
C SER A 865 33.29 18.09 7.50
N GLN A 866 34.23 18.53 6.66
CA GLN A 866 34.10 19.72 5.82
C GLN A 866 33.82 19.30 4.39
N ARG A 867 32.64 19.60 3.86
CA ARG A 867 32.35 19.21 2.49
C ARG A 867 32.79 20.30 1.49
N PRO A 868 33.71 20.00 0.57
CA PRO A 868 33.76 20.73 -0.69
C PRO A 868 32.53 20.30 -1.52
N ASP A 869 31.45 21.09 -1.55
CA ASP A 869 30.26 20.82 -2.36
C ASP A 869 30.55 21.08 -3.85
N TYR A 870 31.58 20.43 -4.41
CA TYR A 870 32.07 20.64 -5.77
C TYR A 870 31.08 20.15 -6.85
N MET A 871 30.16 19.26 -6.51
CA MET A 871 29.05 18.92 -7.41
C MET A 871 27.88 19.89 -7.27
N TYR A 872 27.87 20.82 -6.33
CA TYR A 872 26.73 21.70 -6.04
C TYR A 872 25.42 20.93 -5.93
N ASP A 873 25.35 19.89 -5.10
CA ASP A 873 24.15 19.03 -5.00
C ASP A 873 23.17 19.47 -3.92
N ASP A 874 23.67 20.10 -2.87
CA ASP A 874 22.92 20.41 -1.67
C ASP A 874 22.46 21.86 -1.58
N LEU A 875 21.48 22.10 -0.71
CA LEU A 875 20.94 23.42 -0.43
C LEU A 875 21.59 23.94 0.86
N TYR A 876 22.52 24.89 0.72
CA TYR A 876 23.15 25.59 1.83
C TYR A 876 22.61 27.01 1.95
N LEU A 877 22.35 27.43 3.19
CA LEU A 877 21.99 28.82 3.48
C LEU A 877 23.16 29.76 3.24
N GLY A 878 24.41 29.32 3.45
CA GLY A 878 25.61 30.06 3.12
C GLY A 878 26.77 29.14 2.76
N ARG A 879 26.85 28.76 1.47
CA ARG A 879 27.97 27.96 0.93
C ARG A 879 29.28 28.78 1.04
N ASN A 880 30.38 28.18 1.48
CA ASN A 880 31.67 28.89 1.62
C ASN A 880 31.59 30.18 2.49
N ALA A 881 30.59 30.27 3.37
CA ALA A 881 30.38 31.40 4.25
C ALA A 881 31.24 31.26 5.52
N ASN A 882 31.49 32.40 6.19
CA ASN A 882 32.03 32.43 7.55
C ASN A 882 30.91 32.60 8.61
N GLY A 883 31.23 32.26 9.86
CA GLY A 883 30.36 32.44 11.03
C GLY A 883 29.24 31.41 11.10
N PHE A 884 28.07 31.79 11.61
CA PHE A 884 26.94 30.87 11.83
C PHE A 884 26.60 29.98 10.62
N PHE A 885 26.57 30.53 9.40
CA PHE A 885 26.22 29.76 8.21
C PHE A 885 27.25 28.68 7.83
N SER A 886 28.50 28.79 8.28
CA SER A 886 29.53 27.77 8.07
C SER A 886 29.32 26.53 8.95
N GLN A 887 28.47 26.64 9.97
CA GLN A 887 28.16 25.58 10.91
C GLN A 887 27.11 24.61 10.38
N GLN A 888 26.45 24.94 9.25
CA GLN A 888 25.55 24.01 8.57
C GLN A 888 26.33 22.75 8.16
N PHE A 889 25.75 21.59 8.44
CA PHE A 889 26.32 20.27 8.23
C PHE A 889 25.37 19.40 7.40
N THR A 890 25.94 18.71 6.42
CA THR A 890 25.32 17.59 5.73
C THR A 890 26.25 16.40 5.86
N LEU A 891 25.69 15.22 6.19
CA LEU A 891 26.44 13.98 6.31
C LEU A 891 27.09 13.62 4.95
N TYR A 892 28.41 13.54 4.93
CA TYR A 892 29.19 13.19 3.73
C TYR A 892 30.55 12.61 4.15
N GLU A 893 31.12 11.71 3.35
CA GLU A 893 32.45 11.12 3.57
C GLU A 893 32.68 10.62 5.00
N GLY A 894 33.64 11.18 5.75
CA GLY A 894 33.92 10.76 7.12
C GLY A 894 32.76 10.96 8.08
N GLY A 895 31.80 11.82 7.74
CA GLY A 895 30.54 11.95 8.45
C GLY A 895 30.65 12.51 9.88
N PHE A 896 31.76 13.16 10.23
CA PHE A 896 31.96 13.75 11.55
C PHE A 896 31.01 14.95 11.73
N LYS A 897 30.23 14.91 12.82
CA LYS A 897 29.15 15.87 13.09
C LYS A 897 29.71 17.24 13.44
N ASN A 898 30.90 17.29 14.01
CA ASN A 898 31.60 18.53 14.39
C ASN A 898 32.69 18.87 13.39
N LEU A 899 33.08 20.15 13.37
CA LEU A 899 34.13 20.65 12.48
C LEU A 899 35.50 20.12 12.93
N ILE A 900 36.18 19.42 12.03
CA ILE A 900 37.54 18.91 12.17
C ILE A 900 38.43 19.77 11.27
N PRO A 901 39.28 20.65 11.83
CA PRO A 901 40.08 21.61 11.09
C PRO A 901 41.37 20.99 10.51
N LEU A 902 41.28 19.76 9.98
CA LEU A 902 42.39 19.09 9.31
C LEU A 902 42.31 19.32 7.79
N ALA A 903 43.46 19.33 7.13
CA ALA A 903 43.53 19.47 5.68
C ALA A 903 42.87 18.26 4.97
N PRO A 904 42.27 18.45 3.78
CA PRO A 904 41.69 17.36 3.00
C PRO A 904 42.73 16.30 2.57
N PHE A 905 42.34 15.03 2.60
CA PHE A 905 43.20 13.86 2.40
C PHE A 905 43.15 13.33 0.96
N ASN A 906 44.30 13.27 0.29
CA ASN A 906 44.43 12.95 -1.14
C ASN A 906 44.58 11.44 -1.45
N ARG A 907 44.63 10.54 -0.45
CA ARG A 907 44.73 9.08 -0.69
C ARG A 907 43.50 8.28 -0.27
N TRP A 908 43.17 8.24 1.01
CA TRP A 908 42.06 7.43 1.53
C TRP A 908 41.52 7.97 2.85
N LEU A 909 40.28 7.60 3.19
CA LEU A 909 39.63 7.93 4.47
C LEU A 909 38.70 6.80 4.89
N ASN A 910 38.85 6.33 6.12
CA ASN A 910 37.96 5.35 6.73
C ASN A 910 37.33 5.95 7.98
N ALA A 911 36.01 5.78 8.14
CA ALA A 911 35.30 6.27 9.31
C ALA A 911 34.17 5.32 9.74
N ILE A 912 33.91 5.32 11.04
CA ILE A 912 32.72 4.75 11.65
C ILE A 912 31.99 5.87 12.38
N ASN A 913 30.67 5.90 12.21
CA ASN A 913 29.80 6.81 12.96
C ASN A 913 28.71 6.01 13.66
N LEU A 914 28.60 6.19 14.96
CA LEU A 914 27.56 5.60 15.79
C LEU A 914 26.63 6.71 16.26
N SER A 915 25.34 6.46 16.28
CA SER A 915 24.40 7.33 16.99
C SER A 915 23.25 6.55 17.60
N THR A 916 22.73 7.04 18.73
CA THR A 916 21.56 6.47 19.38
C THR A 916 20.69 7.55 19.98
N THR A 917 19.39 7.46 19.77
CA THR A 917 18.46 8.35 20.47
C THR A 917 18.30 7.93 21.92
N LEU A 918 17.90 8.84 22.80
CA LEU A 918 17.48 8.50 24.16
C LEU A 918 15.95 8.30 24.21
N PRO A 919 15.43 7.33 24.98
CA PRO A 919 14.02 6.96 24.90
C PRO A 919 13.01 8.03 25.32
N LYS A 920 13.36 8.93 26.25
CA LYS A 920 12.40 9.85 26.91
C LYS A 920 12.60 11.34 26.62
N ILE A 921 13.68 11.71 25.93
CA ILE A 921 14.04 13.11 25.66
C ILE A 921 14.48 13.29 24.20
N PRO A 922 14.36 14.50 23.60
CA PRO A 922 14.76 14.80 22.22
C PRO A 922 16.28 14.94 22.07
N VAL A 923 17.01 14.01 22.69
CA VAL A 923 18.47 13.99 22.76
C VAL A 923 18.96 12.67 22.21
N ALA A 924 20.01 12.72 21.40
CA ALA A 924 20.76 11.56 20.94
C ALA A 924 22.22 11.68 21.34
N LEU A 925 22.92 10.55 21.38
CA LEU A 925 24.37 10.48 21.54
C LEU A 925 24.97 10.13 20.18
N TYR A 926 26.15 10.68 19.87
CA TYR A 926 26.93 10.27 18.71
C TYR A 926 28.40 10.03 19.08
N ALA A 927 29.01 9.12 18.34
CA ALA A 927 30.43 8.81 18.36
C ALA A 927 30.93 8.68 16.93
N ASP A 928 31.86 9.53 16.53
CA ASP A 928 32.54 9.48 15.24
C ASP A 928 33.99 9.09 15.47
N ALA A 929 34.53 8.17 14.67
CA ALA A 929 35.94 7.82 14.71
C ALA A 929 36.43 7.53 13.29
N GLY A 930 37.69 7.84 13.00
CA GLY A 930 38.26 7.61 11.68
C GLY A 930 39.75 7.90 11.57
N ILE A 931 40.30 7.43 10.46
CA ILE A 931 41.70 7.56 10.07
C ILE A 931 41.75 7.92 8.59
N ALA A 932 42.73 8.72 8.19
CA ALA A 932 42.89 9.13 6.80
C ALA A 932 44.36 9.16 6.40
N GLY A 933 44.63 8.77 5.15
CA GLY A 933 45.97 8.78 4.57
C GLY A 933 46.14 9.90 3.55
N PHE A 934 47.32 10.49 3.52
CA PHE A 934 47.69 11.58 2.63
C PHE A 934 49.14 11.47 2.19
N GLU A 935 49.45 12.06 1.04
CA GLU A 935 50.79 12.16 0.49
C GLU A 935 51.18 13.62 0.34
N TYR A 936 52.43 13.95 0.72
CA TYR A 936 52.99 15.30 0.56
C TYR A 936 54.45 15.23 0.11
N ALA A 937 54.92 16.27 -0.57
CA ALA A 937 56.33 16.42 -0.91
C ALA A 937 57.10 17.00 0.28
N ASP A 938 58.20 16.36 0.67
CA ASP A 938 59.13 16.90 1.66
C ASP A 938 59.94 18.09 1.09
N ARG A 939 60.80 18.70 1.91
CA ARG A 939 61.65 19.83 1.50
C ARG A 939 62.65 19.48 0.38
N SER A 940 62.88 18.19 0.13
CA SER A 940 63.76 17.67 -0.92
C SER A 940 62.97 17.23 -2.17
N GLY A 941 61.64 17.35 -2.16
CA GLY A 941 60.77 16.96 -3.27
C GLY A 941 60.41 15.47 -3.29
N ASN A 942 60.78 14.70 -2.27
CA ASN A 942 60.37 13.29 -2.17
C ASN A 942 58.92 13.21 -1.69
N LEU A 943 58.12 12.34 -2.32
CA LEU A 943 56.76 12.06 -1.88
C LEU A 943 56.80 11.17 -0.64
N ILE A 944 56.23 11.66 0.46
CA ILE A 944 56.06 10.93 1.72
C ILE A 944 54.59 10.54 1.85
N ASP A 945 54.35 9.25 2.07
CA ASP A 945 53.05 8.69 2.43
C ASP A 945 52.90 8.68 3.95
N ASP A 946 51.81 9.25 4.45
CA ASP A 946 51.56 9.38 5.88
C ASP A 946 50.06 9.20 6.20
N ALA A 947 49.74 9.01 7.48
CA ALA A 947 48.38 8.85 7.96
C ALA A 947 48.15 9.62 9.25
N THR A 948 46.92 10.05 9.46
CA THR A 948 46.53 10.66 10.74
C THR A 948 46.58 9.63 11.86
N GLU A 949 46.85 10.09 13.08
CA GLU A 949 46.42 9.36 14.28
C GLU A 949 44.89 9.14 14.27
N LEU A 950 44.38 8.29 15.17
CA LEU A 950 42.95 8.07 15.32
C LEU A 950 42.26 9.39 15.70
N VAL A 951 41.42 9.90 14.81
CA VAL A 951 40.57 11.07 15.05
C VAL A 951 39.24 10.57 15.59
N TYR A 952 38.75 11.16 16.67
CA TYR A 952 37.45 10.81 17.24
C TYR A 952 36.72 12.03 17.80
N CYS A 953 35.39 11.97 17.77
CA CYS A 953 34.51 12.96 18.33
C CYS A 953 33.29 12.28 18.98
N LEU A 954 33.02 12.63 20.23
CA LEU A 954 31.86 12.17 20.99
C LEU A 954 31.03 13.36 21.39
N GLY A 955 29.70 13.23 21.33
CA GLY A 955 28.86 14.31 21.79
C GLY A 955 27.38 13.99 21.82
N ILE A 956 26.62 15.08 21.95
CA ILE A 956 25.19 15.07 22.17
C ILE A 956 24.51 15.81 21.02
N THR A 957 23.46 15.23 20.45
CA THR A 957 22.61 15.87 19.46
C THR A 957 21.29 16.30 20.11
N TYR A 958 20.91 17.56 19.94
CA TYR A 958 19.56 18.02 20.22
C TYR A 958 18.72 17.94 18.94
N GLN A 959 17.67 17.12 18.96
CA GLN A 959 16.81 16.86 17.80
C GLN A 959 15.57 17.76 17.86
N VAL A 960 15.64 18.94 17.25
CA VAL A 960 14.47 19.84 17.13
C VAL A 960 13.39 19.15 16.33
N PHE A 961 13.77 18.64 15.16
CA PHE A 961 12.97 17.76 14.32
C PHE A 961 13.90 16.65 13.80
N PRO A 962 13.76 15.40 14.25
CA PRO A 962 14.65 14.31 13.87
C PRO A 962 14.85 14.23 12.35
N SER A 963 16.10 14.05 11.90
CA SER A 963 16.52 13.99 10.49
C SER A 963 16.30 15.26 9.65
N PHE A 964 15.62 16.29 10.17
CA PHE A 964 15.39 17.56 9.47
C PHE A 964 16.21 18.71 10.04
N CYS A 965 16.10 18.94 11.36
CA CYS A 965 16.77 20.01 12.09
C CYS A 965 17.38 19.45 13.38
N GLU A 966 18.70 19.32 13.39
CA GLU A 966 19.46 18.73 14.48
C GLU A 966 20.68 19.62 14.80
N ILE A 967 21.00 19.76 16.09
CA ILE A 967 22.14 20.56 16.57
C ILE A 967 23.10 19.63 17.32
N TYR A 968 24.38 19.70 16.98
CA TYR A 968 25.42 18.80 17.48
C TYR A 968 26.37 19.54 18.42
N PHE A 969 26.45 19.07 19.66
CA PHE A 969 27.32 19.59 20.71
C PHE A 969 28.44 18.57 20.98
N PRO A 970 29.71 18.94 20.76
CA PRO A 970 30.83 18.03 21.05
C PRO A 970 31.10 18.02 22.55
N VAL A 971 31.32 16.84 23.10
CA VAL A 971 31.74 16.63 24.49
C VAL A 971 33.23 16.30 24.57
N LEU A 972 33.70 15.45 23.67
CA LEU A 972 35.10 15.04 23.59
C LEU A 972 35.57 14.99 22.13
N ILE A 973 36.77 15.50 21.88
CA ILE A 973 37.42 15.51 20.55
C ILE A 973 38.89 15.10 20.75
N SER A 974 39.45 14.33 19.82
CA SER A 974 40.88 13.99 19.84
C SER A 974 41.76 15.25 19.85
N PRO A 975 42.93 15.23 20.52
CA PRO A 975 43.78 16.42 20.68
C PRO A 975 44.16 17.08 19.34
N THR A 976 44.50 16.28 18.34
CA THR A 976 44.89 16.72 16.99
C THR A 976 43.78 17.48 16.25
N ALA A 977 42.51 17.19 16.57
CA ALA A 977 41.34 17.83 15.97
C ALA A 977 40.74 18.97 16.81
N ASN A 978 41.17 19.14 18.07
CA ASN A 978 40.55 20.06 19.02
C ASN A 978 41.13 21.50 18.98
N GLN A 979 41.20 22.12 17.79
CA GLN A 979 41.90 23.41 17.60
C GLN A 979 40.99 24.66 17.61
N LEU A 980 39.67 24.48 17.59
CA LEU A 980 38.69 25.58 17.48
C LEU A 980 38.17 26.06 18.84
N LYS A 981 37.52 27.24 18.89
CA LYS A 981 36.74 27.65 20.07
C LYS A 981 35.49 26.78 20.18
N TYR A 982 34.96 26.60 21.40
CA TYR A 982 33.80 25.72 21.61
C TYR A 982 32.59 26.14 20.77
N SER A 983 32.30 27.44 20.68
CA SER A 983 31.20 27.98 19.87
C SER A 983 31.32 27.64 18.38
N GLU A 984 32.53 27.51 17.86
CA GLU A 984 32.82 27.21 16.45
C GLU A 984 32.68 25.70 16.14
N LYS A 985 32.71 24.85 17.17
CA LYS A 985 32.57 23.39 17.03
C LYS A 985 31.11 22.92 16.98
N ILE A 986 30.18 23.76 17.44
CA ILE A 986 28.74 23.48 17.36
C ILE A 986 28.32 23.55 15.90
N ARG A 987 27.59 22.52 15.45
CA ARG A 987 27.08 22.43 14.08
C ARG A 987 25.59 22.13 14.08
N PHE A 988 24.93 22.39 12.95
CA PHE A 988 23.52 22.06 12.78
C PHE A 988 23.26 21.49 11.39
N THR A 989 22.30 20.57 11.27
CA THR A 989 21.78 20.13 9.98
C THR A 989 20.45 20.80 9.72
N LEU A 990 20.25 21.27 8.49
CA LEU A 990 18.96 21.69 7.97
C LEU A 990 18.72 20.98 6.64
N ASN A 991 18.08 19.82 6.68
CA ASN A 991 17.89 19.00 5.49
C ASN A 991 16.62 19.41 4.72
N LEU A 992 16.74 20.50 3.96
CA LEU A 992 15.66 21.07 3.14
C LEU A 992 15.20 20.14 2.01
N THR A 993 15.96 19.09 1.67
CA THR A 993 15.56 18.15 0.61
C THR A 993 14.33 17.31 0.99
N HIS A 994 14.06 17.12 2.28
CA HIS A 994 12.84 16.45 2.78
C HIS A 994 11.57 17.29 2.62
N LEU A 995 11.70 18.59 2.35
CA LEU A 995 10.56 19.49 2.12
C LEU A 995 10.06 19.46 0.67
N ASN A 996 10.65 18.66 -0.22
CA ASN A 996 10.15 18.52 -1.58
C ASN A 996 8.95 17.55 -1.58
N PRO A 997 7.69 18.04 -1.65
CA PRO A 997 6.51 17.19 -1.51
C PRO A 997 6.45 16.14 -2.64
N PHE A 998 6.93 16.46 -3.84
CA PHE A 998 6.92 15.54 -4.98
C PHE A 998 7.90 14.38 -4.81
N LYS A 999 9.08 14.62 -4.22
CA LYS A 999 10.02 13.54 -3.88
C LYS A 999 9.49 12.70 -2.71
N THR A 1000 8.91 13.34 -1.71
CA THR A 1000 8.31 12.64 -0.57
C THR A 1000 7.18 11.72 -1.03
N LEU A 1001 6.22 12.21 -1.81
CA LEU A 1001 5.12 11.41 -2.39
C LEU A 1001 5.60 10.21 -3.23
N ARG A 1002 6.75 10.32 -3.89
CA ARG A 1002 7.33 9.22 -4.69
C ARG A 1002 8.03 8.17 -3.84
N LYS A 1003 8.63 8.59 -2.72
CA LYS A 1003 9.29 7.71 -1.75
C LYS A 1003 8.31 6.97 -0.85
N ILE A 1004 7.04 7.37 -0.84
CA ILE A 1004 5.99 6.54 -0.26
C ILE A 1004 5.83 5.32 -1.18
N GLU A 1005 6.60 4.27 -0.87
CA GLU A 1005 6.17 2.90 -1.14
C GLU A 1005 5.17 2.61 -0.02
N LEU A 1006 3.88 2.83 -0.31
CA LEU A 1006 2.78 2.46 0.60
C LEU A 1006 2.68 0.94 0.70
#